data_AF-A0A5B8UIN5-F1
#
_entry.id   AF-A0A5B8UIN5-F1
#
_cell.length_a   1.000
_cell.length_b   1.000
_cell.length_c   1.000
_cell.angle_alpha   90.00
_cell.angle_beta   90.00
_cell.angle_gamma   90.00
#
_symmetry.space_group_name_H-M   'P 1'
#
loop_
_entity.id
_entity.type
_entity.pdbx_description
1 polymer ?
#
loop_
_entity_poly.entity_id
_entity_poly.type
_entity_poly.pdbx_seq_one_letter_code
_entity_poly.pdbx_strand_id
1 'polypeptide(L)'
;MPDAAGTLETLALELGKALEPLPEILRPDMFARLGLPLPSAIVGNGGIATKLLEAAAKAGELPPKITALATAVAGGNELSIISDGAQLIAIISQLVVKFEELGSALNSAANSLPPADKAVFQQLAAQLPVRILEYSLVGYLAERLPNLTTTLNLLGIVDKEVKVPATLETGTSLPVVIPRRFYIDRLPQLLSNPVDYFKQVYKLGLPGFTGQELMEKVQGLLAQIGFPAELYIVGGQLTLEAYIFKIQTDTSTNPPGLKFEINVNGAQDFDRDYPFSDLWKGTVHVHAAFAAGISGTLRPPFELALKPPSGNLVLDLLLGIKAAKSSNEPLNILSLTKGAKLQAKSISGSVGVNINLGTAGGSVLPAIQIGIEEGKLIIDFSEGDGFIQKMLSGVHVQADFGLLGAWNPKDGLRLQGSGGVEVFIPIHLDLVIVQINGLYFKIAFSTEAPLKLGLGAQITTNLGPLKAVVDGIGTNIPITFPSNGKGRLGLADIDFKFQPPKGVGLSLDTGVIKGGGFLSIDVDKGEYIGVLELSFQGFIDLKAIGIINTKMPDGSTGFALLILITAEFTPIQLGFGFTLNGVGGLLAVNRSTDLDALRTGVRTGAISSILFPQDIVANVTRIISDLKAIFPIVEGHFIIAPMAKIGWGTPTLISLELGIIIDIPTPQLVILGVLRCVLPTEDAAILKLQVNFAGGINFDKGLLWFDASLFDSRLLVFTLTGDMALRIGWGDEKVFIVSVGGFHPAFHEIPKDLTGMKRLSISLLSGDNPRITVATYFAITSNTVQSGARAELYAEACGFNVFGYIGYDLLVQFNPFYFIADISAGLALRSGDDEIAGIHVHCQLSGPTPWHAVGDGSLEILFFSISVGFDVTWGEDAPSQPDELEDVLADVVNALNDDRNWKATLPPNTNTNVTIKKIELPPDQLIIHPFTLLSVSQKIVPLEMEINKFGNKKPKADTKFTLTNSEGGTPVYVNEEFAVANYVKLSDSEKLSRKSFEQMKSGLQFQTTNDILHGVELHKDVTYELSYVHRKKNLVIRLRIFKLLSAAFNVLVKGSAVHKNAFAVSRKAPTNPPAKVAVTTPAFSVVNVSDLALAGTNTFAASEAEAYAIHDELVRKNPSLKNQIQVVSQFELN
;
A
#
# COMPACT_ATOMS: atom_id res chain seq x y z
N MET A 1 15.16 -7.30 55.76
CA MET A 1 14.09 -6.37 56.20
C MET A 1 13.09 -6.26 55.05
N PRO A 2 11.78 -6.10 55.29
CA PRO A 2 10.63 -7.00 55.01
C PRO A 2 10.38 -7.51 53.56
N ASP A 3 11.32 -7.36 52.62
CA ASP A 3 11.14 -7.60 51.17
C ASP A 3 11.50 -9.03 50.68
N ALA A 4 11.36 -10.05 51.53
CA ALA A 4 11.68 -11.44 51.14
C ALA A 4 10.53 -12.14 50.38
N ALA A 5 9.32 -11.60 50.42
CA ALA A 5 8.16 -12.20 49.76
C ALA A 5 8.06 -11.79 48.28
N GLY A 6 7.87 -12.79 47.40
CA GLY A 6 7.54 -12.54 46.00
C GLY A 6 6.13 -11.96 45.83
N THR A 7 5.84 -11.46 44.63
CA THR A 7 4.53 -10.88 44.29
C THR A 7 3.40 -11.92 44.40
N LEU A 8 3.67 -13.20 44.09
CA LEU A 8 2.67 -14.27 44.19
C LEU A 8 2.27 -14.54 45.64
N GLU A 9 3.24 -14.61 46.55
CA GLU A 9 3.01 -14.84 47.96
C GLU A 9 2.31 -13.64 48.61
N THR A 10 2.68 -12.43 48.20
CA THR A 10 2.03 -11.19 48.64
C THR A 10 0.56 -11.13 48.15
N LEU A 11 0.32 -11.47 46.88
CA LEU A 11 -1.04 -11.56 46.31
C LEU A 11 -1.86 -12.65 47.01
N ALA A 12 -1.27 -13.83 47.25
CA ALA A 12 -1.93 -14.92 47.96
C ALA A 12 -2.33 -14.51 49.38
N LEU A 13 -1.45 -13.77 50.08
CA LEU A 13 -1.73 -13.26 51.42
C LEU A 13 -2.88 -12.25 51.42
N GLU A 14 -2.89 -11.28 50.49
CA GLU A 14 -3.95 -10.27 50.39
C GLU A 14 -5.28 -10.88 49.92
N LEU A 15 -5.24 -11.82 48.97
CA LEU A 15 -6.42 -12.58 48.56
C LEU A 15 -6.94 -13.43 49.72
N GLY A 16 -6.05 -14.06 50.49
CA GLY A 16 -6.39 -14.81 51.70
C GLY A 16 -7.15 -13.94 52.71
N LYS A 17 -6.64 -12.74 53.02
CA LYS A 17 -7.30 -11.76 53.90
C LYS A 17 -8.68 -11.34 53.37
N ALA A 18 -8.80 -11.12 52.06
CA ALA A 18 -10.09 -10.78 51.46
C ALA A 18 -11.13 -11.91 51.62
N LEU A 19 -10.68 -13.17 51.65
CA LEU A 19 -11.50 -14.37 51.78
C LEU A 19 -11.71 -14.81 53.25
N GLU A 20 -10.96 -14.24 54.19
CA GLU A 20 -11.02 -14.55 55.62
C GLU A 20 -12.45 -14.50 56.24
N PRO A 21 -13.35 -13.57 55.84
CA PRO A 21 -14.70 -13.50 56.42
C PRO A 21 -15.67 -14.58 55.88
N LEU A 22 -15.26 -15.37 54.88
CA LEU A 22 -16.14 -16.35 54.23
C LEU A 22 -16.79 -17.39 55.17
N PRO A 23 -16.13 -17.92 56.22
CA PRO A 23 -16.78 -18.85 57.15
C PRO A 23 -18.03 -18.27 57.81
N GLU A 24 -18.09 -16.95 58.00
CA GLU A 24 -19.27 -16.25 58.54
C GLU A 24 -20.32 -15.95 57.47
N ILE A 25 -19.89 -15.73 56.22
CA ILE A 25 -20.76 -15.42 55.07
C ILE A 25 -21.43 -16.67 54.50
N LEU A 26 -20.75 -17.83 54.47
CA LEU A 26 -21.19 -19.09 53.87
C LEU A 26 -22.27 -19.79 54.72
N ARG A 27 -23.39 -19.09 54.93
CA ARG A 27 -24.59 -19.52 55.66
C ARG A 27 -25.82 -19.46 54.76
N PRO A 28 -26.96 -20.08 55.11
CA PRO A 28 -28.13 -20.12 54.23
C PRO A 28 -28.64 -18.73 53.78
N ASP A 29 -28.42 -17.67 54.56
CA ASP A 29 -28.75 -16.28 54.22
C ASP A 29 -27.83 -15.65 53.15
N MET A 30 -26.73 -16.31 52.78
CA MET A 30 -25.80 -15.83 51.74
C MET A 30 -26.52 -15.53 50.42
N PHE A 31 -27.46 -16.37 49.99
CA PHE A 31 -28.17 -16.16 48.73
C PHE A 31 -28.98 -14.86 48.74
N ALA A 32 -29.54 -14.47 49.89
CA ALA A 32 -30.18 -13.17 50.07
C ALA A 32 -29.16 -12.02 50.00
N ARG A 33 -27.96 -12.18 50.57
CA ARG A 33 -26.85 -11.21 50.48
C ARG A 33 -26.30 -11.04 49.05
N LEU A 34 -26.35 -12.10 48.26
CA LEU A 34 -26.02 -12.08 46.83
C LEU A 34 -27.16 -11.52 45.95
N GLY A 35 -28.27 -11.06 46.56
CA GLY A 35 -29.39 -10.40 45.88
C GLY A 35 -30.47 -11.33 45.35
N LEU A 36 -30.40 -12.64 45.63
CA LEU A 36 -31.35 -13.65 45.15
C LEU A 36 -31.72 -14.62 46.28
N PRO A 37 -32.69 -14.28 47.15
CA PRO A 37 -33.12 -15.18 48.22
C PRO A 37 -33.67 -16.48 47.64
N LEU A 38 -33.34 -17.62 48.26
CA LEU A 38 -33.81 -18.93 47.81
C LEU A 38 -35.36 -19.00 47.90
N PRO A 39 -36.07 -19.50 46.87
CA PRO A 39 -37.50 -19.76 46.91
C PRO A 39 -37.83 -20.86 47.92
N SER A 40 -39.01 -20.79 48.53
CA SER A 40 -39.49 -21.78 49.50
C SER A 40 -39.43 -23.23 48.99
N ALA A 41 -39.54 -23.45 47.67
CA ALA A 41 -39.42 -24.76 47.03
C ALA A 41 -38.03 -25.41 47.11
N ILE A 42 -36.96 -24.62 47.32
CA ILE A 42 -35.58 -25.11 47.42
C ILE A 42 -34.86 -24.66 48.71
N VAL A 43 -35.49 -23.81 49.52
CA VAL A 43 -35.06 -23.48 50.89
C VAL A 43 -35.10 -24.76 51.73
N GLY A 44 -33.93 -25.27 52.12
CA GLY A 44 -33.79 -26.52 52.87
C GLY A 44 -33.40 -27.74 52.03
N ASN A 45 -33.06 -27.58 50.74
CA ASN A 45 -32.50 -28.67 49.94
C ASN A 45 -31.21 -29.24 50.56
N GLY A 46 -31.21 -30.55 50.87
CA GLY A 46 -30.08 -31.21 51.54
C GLY A 46 -28.77 -31.19 50.74
N GLY A 47 -28.83 -31.17 49.41
CA GLY A 47 -27.65 -31.05 48.54
C GLY A 47 -26.99 -29.67 48.66
N ILE A 48 -27.79 -28.59 48.63
CA ILE A 48 -27.29 -27.22 48.86
C ILE A 48 -26.71 -27.09 50.27
N ALA A 49 -27.44 -27.56 51.29
CA ALA A 49 -26.99 -27.47 52.68
C ALA A 49 -25.65 -28.21 52.91
N THR A 50 -25.49 -29.41 52.34
CA THR A 50 -24.25 -30.20 52.46
C THR A 50 -23.08 -29.49 51.79
N LYS A 51 -23.25 -29.03 50.54
CA LYS A 51 -22.17 -28.34 49.81
C LYS A 51 -21.82 -26.98 50.39
N LEU A 52 -22.79 -26.29 51.00
CA LEU A 52 -22.55 -25.05 51.72
C LEU A 52 -21.70 -25.29 52.98
N LEU A 53 -21.99 -26.35 53.74
CA LEU A 53 -21.19 -26.76 54.90
C LEU A 53 -19.78 -27.17 54.50
N GLU A 54 -19.61 -27.93 53.41
CA GLU A 54 -18.28 -28.30 52.89
C GLU A 54 -17.46 -27.06 52.49
N ALA A 55 -18.08 -26.08 51.82
CA ALA A 55 -17.42 -24.82 51.45
C ALA A 55 -17.06 -23.99 52.69
N ALA A 56 -17.95 -23.87 53.67
CA ALA A 56 -17.70 -23.15 54.92
C ALA A 56 -16.58 -23.80 55.75
N ALA A 57 -16.56 -25.14 55.84
CA ALA A 57 -15.48 -25.88 56.49
C ALA A 57 -14.14 -25.63 55.80
N LYS A 58 -14.11 -25.62 54.45
CA LYS A 58 -12.89 -25.34 53.70
C LYS A 58 -12.41 -23.90 53.85
N ALA A 59 -13.33 -22.94 53.90
CA ALA A 59 -13.01 -21.55 54.19
C ALA A 59 -12.40 -21.38 55.61
N GLY A 60 -12.83 -22.21 56.57
CA GLY A 60 -12.28 -22.24 57.94
C GLY A 60 -10.80 -22.64 58.03
N GLU A 61 -10.23 -23.23 56.98
CA GLU A 61 -8.79 -23.54 56.89
C GLU A 61 -7.93 -22.31 56.50
N LEU A 62 -8.53 -21.20 56.04
CA LEU A 62 -7.80 -20.00 55.58
C LEU A 62 -7.07 -19.25 56.72
N PRO A 63 -7.71 -18.89 57.86
CA PRO A 63 -7.06 -18.09 58.91
C PRO A 63 -5.71 -18.62 59.41
N PRO A 64 -5.53 -19.94 59.70
CA PRO A 64 -4.23 -20.44 60.13
C PRO A 64 -3.16 -20.38 59.02
N LYS A 65 -3.53 -20.51 57.74
CA LYS A 65 -2.59 -20.40 56.61
C LYS A 65 -2.19 -18.97 56.32
N ILE A 66 -3.12 -18.02 56.44
CA ILE A 66 -2.85 -16.57 56.36
C ILE A 66 -1.86 -16.18 57.46
N THR A 67 -2.09 -16.64 58.69
CA THR A 67 -1.22 -16.35 59.84
C THR A 67 0.18 -16.95 59.67
N ALA A 68 0.28 -18.18 59.16
CA ALA A 68 1.56 -18.83 58.89
C ALA A 68 2.38 -18.05 57.85
N LEU A 69 1.78 -17.70 56.71
CA LEU A 69 2.45 -16.92 55.68
C LEU A 69 2.80 -15.51 56.17
N ALA A 70 1.90 -14.82 56.88
CA ALA A 70 2.18 -13.51 57.46
C ALA A 70 3.38 -13.55 58.43
N THR A 71 3.48 -14.61 59.24
CA THR A 71 4.59 -14.82 60.17
C THR A 71 5.89 -15.14 59.43
N ALA A 72 5.84 -15.97 58.38
CA ALA A 72 7.00 -16.29 57.54
C ALA A 72 7.53 -15.04 56.81
N VAL A 73 6.63 -14.19 56.30
CA VAL A 73 6.95 -12.90 55.66
C VAL A 73 7.58 -11.94 56.68
N ALA A 74 6.98 -11.79 57.88
CA ALA A 74 7.52 -10.93 58.93
C ALA A 74 8.88 -11.41 59.45
N GLY A 75 9.09 -12.73 59.51
CA GLY A 75 10.33 -13.37 59.93
C GLY A 75 11.42 -13.45 58.86
N GLY A 76 11.10 -13.16 57.59
CA GLY A 76 12.05 -13.22 56.48
C GLY A 76 12.56 -14.63 56.14
N ASN A 77 11.81 -15.69 56.48
CA ASN A 77 12.22 -17.07 56.19
C ASN A 77 11.75 -17.49 54.79
N GLU A 78 12.65 -17.42 53.82
CA GLU A 78 12.37 -17.62 52.39
C GLU A 78 11.75 -18.98 52.05
N LEU A 79 12.26 -20.08 52.62
CA LEU A 79 11.71 -21.42 52.38
C LEU A 79 10.29 -21.56 52.94
N SER A 80 10.04 -20.96 54.12
CA SER A 80 8.71 -20.91 54.70
C SER A 80 7.76 -20.03 53.90
N ILE A 81 8.22 -18.89 53.36
CA ILE A 81 7.40 -18.01 52.51
C ILE A 81 6.90 -18.75 51.26
N ILE A 82 7.78 -19.46 50.55
CA ILE A 82 7.41 -20.23 49.35
C ILE A 82 6.45 -21.36 49.71
N SER A 83 6.78 -22.14 50.76
CA SER A 83 5.97 -23.28 51.18
C SER A 83 4.59 -22.85 51.68
N ASP A 84 4.51 -21.87 52.58
CA ASP A 84 3.26 -21.38 53.15
C ASP A 84 2.43 -20.61 52.11
N GLY A 85 3.10 -19.91 51.18
CA GLY A 85 2.47 -19.28 50.02
C GLY A 85 1.81 -20.30 49.08
N ALA A 86 2.54 -21.35 48.71
CA ALA A 86 2.00 -22.44 47.89
C ALA A 86 0.82 -23.16 48.58
N GLN A 87 0.91 -23.37 49.91
CA GLN A 87 -0.18 -23.95 50.68
C GLN A 87 -1.41 -23.04 50.72
N LEU A 88 -1.25 -21.72 50.89
CA LEU A 88 -2.36 -20.77 50.87
C LEU A 88 -3.03 -20.74 49.49
N ILE A 89 -2.24 -20.69 48.40
CA ILE A 89 -2.76 -20.77 47.02
C ILE A 89 -3.54 -22.07 46.79
N ALA A 90 -3.02 -23.20 47.26
CA ALA A 90 -3.69 -24.50 47.14
C ALA A 90 -5.05 -24.52 47.87
N ILE A 91 -5.14 -23.97 49.08
CA ILE A 91 -6.40 -23.86 49.82
C ILE A 91 -7.39 -22.94 49.10
N ILE A 92 -6.95 -21.78 48.60
CA ILE A 92 -7.80 -20.86 47.84
C ILE A 92 -8.33 -21.54 46.56
N SER A 93 -7.49 -22.26 45.82
CA SER A 93 -7.90 -23.01 44.64
C SER A 93 -8.93 -24.10 44.97
N GLN A 94 -8.70 -24.87 46.04
CA GLN A 94 -9.65 -25.88 46.50
C GLN A 94 -10.98 -25.26 46.96
N LEU A 95 -10.96 -24.07 47.56
CA LEU A 95 -12.16 -23.35 47.97
C LEU A 95 -13.01 -22.92 46.76
N VAL A 96 -12.37 -22.47 45.67
CA VAL A 96 -13.08 -22.15 44.41
C VAL A 96 -13.78 -23.40 43.85
N VAL A 97 -13.11 -24.56 43.87
CA VAL A 97 -13.73 -25.85 43.48
C VAL A 97 -14.95 -26.15 44.34
N LYS A 98 -14.92 -25.87 45.66
CA LYS A 98 -16.09 -26.03 46.54
C LYS A 98 -17.24 -25.09 46.20
N PHE A 99 -16.96 -23.89 45.72
CA PHE A 99 -18.02 -23.00 45.20
C PHE A 99 -18.63 -23.52 43.90
N GLU A 100 -17.86 -24.15 43.02
CA GLU A 100 -18.37 -24.78 41.80
C GLU A 100 -19.26 -25.98 42.11
N GLU A 101 -18.87 -26.80 43.09
CA GLU A 101 -19.70 -27.90 43.61
C GLU A 101 -21.02 -27.37 44.20
N LEU A 102 -20.97 -26.26 44.97
CA LEU A 102 -22.16 -25.60 45.50
C LEU A 102 -23.05 -25.04 44.38
N GLY A 103 -22.46 -24.43 43.35
CA GLY A 103 -23.16 -23.98 42.15
C GLY A 103 -23.84 -25.14 41.44
N SER A 104 -23.17 -26.27 41.29
CA SER A 104 -23.73 -27.49 40.69
C SER A 104 -24.91 -28.05 41.49
N ALA A 105 -24.84 -28.01 42.83
CA ALA A 105 -25.95 -28.37 43.70
C ALA A 105 -27.15 -27.42 43.54
N LEU A 106 -26.90 -26.10 43.45
CA LEU A 106 -27.94 -25.09 43.19
C LEU A 106 -28.58 -25.27 41.82
N ASN A 107 -27.79 -25.52 40.76
CA ASN A 107 -28.29 -25.78 39.42
C ASN A 107 -29.21 -27.02 39.38
N SER A 108 -28.82 -28.06 40.12
CA SER A 108 -29.60 -29.31 40.22
C SER A 108 -30.92 -29.06 40.95
N ALA A 109 -30.91 -28.31 42.05
CA ALA A 109 -32.11 -27.94 42.80
C ALA A 109 -33.04 -27.00 42.01
N ALA A 110 -32.49 -26.09 41.18
CA ALA A 110 -33.26 -25.17 40.35
C ALA A 110 -34.17 -25.89 39.32
N ASN A 111 -33.91 -27.17 39.02
CA ASN A 111 -34.75 -27.94 38.10
C ASN A 111 -36.19 -28.14 38.59
N SER A 112 -36.46 -28.01 39.89
CA SER A 112 -37.81 -28.10 40.46
C SER A 112 -38.59 -26.78 40.43
N LEU A 113 -37.97 -25.68 39.96
CA LEU A 113 -38.59 -24.35 39.91
C LEU A 113 -39.34 -24.09 38.59
N PRO A 114 -40.30 -23.15 38.57
CA PRO A 114 -40.94 -22.66 37.34
C PRO A 114 -39.92 -22.13 36.32
N PRO A 115 -40.22 -22.12 35.00
CA PRO A 115 -39.26 -21.76 33.95
C PRO A 115 -38.56 -20.41 34.13
N ALA A 116 -39.28 -19.38 34.61
CA ALA A 116 -38.72 -18.05 34.86
C ALA A 116 -37.68 -18.07 36.00
N ASP A 117 -38.02 -18.68 37.13
CA ASP A 117 -37.13 -18.79 38.30
C ASP A 117 -35.97 -19.76 38.05
N LYS A 118 -36.24 -20.86 37.33
CA LYS A 118 -35.24 -21.83 36.91
C LYS A 118 -34.10 -21.14 36.15
N ALA A 119 -34.41 -20.34 35.13
CA ALA A 119 -33.38 -19.64 34.36
C ALA A 119 -32.50 -18.71 35.24
N VAL A 120 -33.12 -17.97 36.17
CA VAL A 120 -32.41 -17.07 37.10
C VAL A 120 -31.47 -17.83 38.03
N PHE A 121 -31.94 -18.93 38.65
CA PHE A 121 -31.12 -19.71 39.57
C PHE A 121 -30.06 -20.55 38.87
N GLN A 122 -30.29 -20.99 37.62
CA GLN A 122 -29.27 -21.64 36.80
C GLN A 122 -28.16 -20.66 36.38
N GLN A 123 -28.52 -19.41 36.06
CA GLN A 123 -27.54 -18.36 35.79
C GLN A 123 -26.72 -18.02 37.04
N LEU A 124 -27.37 -17.89 38.20
CA LEU A 124 -26.68 -17.69 39.47
C LEU A 124 -25.75 -18.86 39.77
N ALA A 125 -26.20 -20.10 39.59
CA ALA A 125 -25.41 -21.31 39.81
C ALA A 125 -24.13 -21.34 38.96
N ALA A 126 -24.21 -20.94 37.69
CA ALA A 126 -23.05 -20.87 36.80
C ALA A 126 -22.05 -19.77 37.21
N GLN A 127 -22.52 -18.70 37.86
CA GLN A 127 -21.70 -17.57 38.30
C GLN A 127 -21.37 -17.59 39.80
N LEU A 128 -21.80 -18.61 40.54
CA LEU A 128 -21.75 -18.63 42.00
C LEU A 128 -20.34 -18.45 42.57
N PRO A 129 -19.28 -19.11 42.05
CA PRO A 129 -17.91 -18.87 42.51
C PRO A 129 -17.50 -17.40 42.38
N VAL A 130 -17.76 -16.80 41.23
CA VAL A 130 -17.44 -15.40 40.94
C VAL A 130 -18.23 -14.47 41.88
N ARG A 131 -19.52 -14.73 42.09
CA ARG A 131 -20.39 -13.93 42.97
C ARG A 131 -19.92 -13.92 44.43
N ILE A 132 -19.48 -15.07 44.94
CA ILE A 132 -18.94 -15.18 46.30
C ILE A 132 -17.62 -14.42 46.43
N LEU A 133 -16.72 -14.58 45.46
CA LEU A 133 -15.43 -13.87 45.42
C LEU A 133 -15.63 -12.35 45.33
N GLU A 134 -16.53 -11.88 44.47
CA GLU A 134 -16.88 -10.46 44.37
C GLU A 134 -17.42 -9.91 45.69
N TYR A 135 -18.32 -10.64 46.37
CA TYR A 135 -18.90 -10.21 47.64
C TYR A 135 -17.84 -10.00 48.72
N SER A 136 -16.91 -10.95 48.83
CA SER A 136 -15.78 -10.89 49.75
C SER A 136 -14.79 -9.79 49.39
N LEU A 137 -14.40 -9.68 48.12
CA LEU A 137 -13.40 -8.71 47.67
C LEU A 137 -13.89 -7.27 47.80
N VAL A 138 -15.15 -6.98 47.43
CA VAL A 138 -15.75 -5.66 47.62
C VAL A 138 -15.90 -5.34 49.11
N GLY A 139 -16.24 -6.33 49.94
CA GLY A 139 -16.26 -6.17 51.40
C GLY A 139 -14.89 -5.77 51.95
N TYR A 140 -13.85 -6.49 51.55
CA TYR A 140 -12.47 -6.21 51.92
C TYR A 140 -12.01 -4.82 51.49
N LEU A 141 -12.29 -4.44 50.23
CA LEU A 141 -11.98 -3.10 49.72
C LEU A 141 -12.75 -2.01 50.47
N ALA A 142 -14.02 -2.23 50.80
CA ALA A 142 -14.84 -1.25 51.52
C ALA A 142 -14.32 -1.00 52.94
N GLU A 143 -13.72 -2.01 53.58
CA GLU A 143 -13.16 -1.91 54.92
C GLU A 143 -11.75 -1.29 54.91
N ARG A 144 -10.87 -1.75 54.02
CA ARG A 144 -9.47 -1.29 53.95
C ARG A 144 -9.28 0.01 53.19
N LEU A 145 -10.07 0.26 52.16
CA LEU A 145 -9.93 1.39 51.23
C LEU A 145 -11.32 2.03 50.95
N PRO A 146 -11.99 2.59 51.96
CA PRO A 146 -13.38 3.06 51.85
C PRO A 146 -13.54 4.17 50.80
N ASN A 147 -12.55 5.05 50.67
CA ASN A 147 -12.57 6.15 49.70
C ASN A 147 -12.41 5.63 48.26
N LEU A 148 -11.49 4.69 48.04
CA LEU A 148 -11.29 4.05 46.73
C LEU A 148 -12.54 3.28 46.31
N THR A 149 -13.11 2.47 47.22
CA THR A 149 -14.30 1.67 46.94
C THR A 149 -15.51 2.53 46.60
N THR A 150 -15.65 3.69 47.26
CA THR A 150 -16.71 4.65 46.95
C THR A 150 -16.50 5.31 45.59
N THR A 151 -15.24 5.57 45.21
CA THR A 151 -14.89 6.08 43.88
C THR A 151 -15.16 5.04 42.79
N LEU A 152 -14.73 3.79 42.99
CA LEU A 152 -15.02 2.67 42.08
C LEU A 152 -16.54 2.43 41.95
N ASN A 153 -17.30 2.68 43.02
CA ASN A 153 -18.76 2.63 42.97
C ASN A 153 -19.34 3.73 42.08
N LEU A 154 -18.90 4.98 42.21
CA LEU A 154 -19.28 6.07 41.32
C LEU A 154 -18.86 5.82 39.86
N LEU A 155 -17.75 5.14 39.63
CA LEU A 155 -17.36 4.77 38.27
C LEU A 155 -18.19 3.62 37.70
N GLY A 156 -19.03 2.93 38.49
CA GLY A 156 -19.80 1.76 38.04
C GLY A 156 -18.97 0.49 37.88
N ILE A 157 -17.77 0.46 38.47
CA ILE A 157 -16.85 -0.66 38.48
C ILE A 157 -17.15 -1.61 39.64
N VAL A 158 -17.62 -1.08 40.77
CA VAL A 158 -18.05 -1.88 41.93
C VAL A 158 -19.48 -1.47 42.32
N ASP A 159 -20.30 -2.41 42.81
CA ASP A 159 -21.49 -2.06 43.57
C ASP A 159 -21.23 -2.35 45.05
N LYS A 160 -21.56 -1.40 45.93
CA LYS A 160 -21.45 -1.55 47.38
C LYS A 160 -22.80 -1.39 48.06
N GLU A 161 -23.00 -2.07 49.18
CA GLU A 161 -24.18 -1.87 50.03
C GLU A 161 -24.20 -0.44 50.58
N VAL A 162 -25.39 0.17 50.63
CA VAL A 162 -25.60 1.48 51.25
C VAL A 162 -25.67 1.29 52.77
N LYS A 163 -24.70 1.84 53.51
CA LYS A 163 -24.82 1.98 54.97
C LYS A 163 -25.69 3.21 55.26
N VAL A 164 -26.89 3.00 55.78
CA VAL A 164 -27.70 4.09 56.34
C VAL A 164 -27.00 4.60 57.60
N PRO A 165 -26.78 5.92 57.77
CA PRO A 165 -26.21 6.47 58.99
C PRO A 165 -27.04 6.06 60.21
N ALA A 166 -26.38 5.69 61.31
CA ALA A 166 -27.03 5.23 62.54
C ALA A 166 -27.98 6.25 63.21
N THR A 167 -28.06 7.48 62.68
CA THR A 167 -28.84 8.60 63.20
C THR A 167 -30.25 8.72 62.59
N LEU A 168 -30.65 7.83 61.67
CA LEU A 168 -31.98 7.83 61.05
C LEU A 168 -32.80 6.63 61.53
N GLU A 169 -33.66 6.85 62.53
CA GLU A 169 -34.78 5.94 62.80
C GLU A 169 -35.85 6.14 61.73
N THR A 170 -35.89 5.27 60.71
CA THR A 170 -37.03 5.17 59.80
C THR A 170 -37.66 3.78 59.91
N GLY A 171 -38.89 3.74 60.42
CA GLY A 171 -39.71 2.54 60.63
C GLY A 171 -40.33 1.94 59.36
N THR A 172 -39.60 1.87 58.25
CA THR A 172 -40.07 1.28 56.99
C THR A 172 -39.04 0.32 56.40
N SER A 173 -39.56 -0.83 55.97
CA SER A 173 -38.96 -2.05 55.40
C SER A 173 -37.51 -2.00 54.87
N LEU A 174 -36.78 -3.09 55.17
CA LEU A 174 -35.46 -3.52 54.68
C LEU A 174 -34.98 -2.76 53.43
N PRO A 175 -33.83 -2.05 53.48
CA PRO A 175 -33.26 -1.44 52.29
C PRO A 175 -33.02 -2.54 51.24
N VAL A 176 -33.34 -2.23 49.99
CA VAL A 176 -32.99 -3.09 48.84
C VAL A 176 -31.53 -3.47 48.99
N VAL A 177 -31.25 -4.76 49.23
CA VAL A 177 -29.89 -5.26 49.37
C VAL A 177 -29.25 -5.17 47.99
N ILE A 178 -28.44 -4.13 47.76
CA ILE A 178 -27.61 -4.05 46.56
C ILE A 178 -26.49 -5.07 46.75
N PRO A 179 -26.45 -6.17 45.98
CA PRO A 179 -25.43 -7.17 46.14
C PRO A 179 -24.07 -6.55 45.80
N ARG A 180 -23.06 -6.88 46.60
CA ARG A 180 -21.68 -6.46 46.33
C ARG A 180 -21.21 -7.09 45.01
N ARG A 181 -20.83 -6.26 44.05
CA ARG A 181 -20.46 -6.69 42.69
C ARG A 181 -19.16 -6.03 42.25
N PHE A 182 -18.37 -6.73 41.43
CA PHE A 182 -17.17 -6.17 40.83
C PHE A 182 -17.15 -6.45 39.32
N TYR A 183 -17.26 -5.39 38.52
CA TYR A 183 -17.31 -5.43 37.06
C TYR A 183 -15.93 -5.05 36.48
N ILE A 184 -14.97 -5.96 36.57
CA ILE A 184 -13.62 -5.69 36.03
C ILE A 184 -13.62 -5.61 34.49
N ASP A 185 -14.58 -6.27 33.85
CA ASP A 185 -14.84 -6.24 32.41
C ASP A 185 -15.24 -4.86 31.89
N ARG A 186 -15.73 -3.98 32.77
CA ARG A 186 -16.13 -2.61 32.46
C ARG A 186 -14.96 -1.64 32.34
N LEU A 187 -13.83 -1.91 32.99
CA LEU A 187 -12.65 -1.04 32.98
C LEU A 187 -12.11 -0.77 31.56
N PRO A 188 -11.90 -1.79 30.70
CA PRO A 188 -11.44 -1.54 29.34
C PRO A 188 -12.44 -0.75 28.50
N GLN A 189 -13.74 -0.97 28.68
CA GLN A 189 -14.77 -0.22 27.96
C GLN A 189 -14.82 1.24 28.39
N LEU A 190 -14.69 1.52 29.69
CA LEU A 190 -14.57 2.88 30.22
C LEU A 190 -13.37 3.61 29.61
N LEU A 191 -12.24 2.93 29.40
CA LEU A 191 -11.02 3.51 28.82
C LEU A 191 -11.06 3.66 27.29
N SER A 192 -11.66 2.70 26.58
CA SER A 192 -11.64 2.65 25.11
C SER A 192 -12.86 3.30 24.45
N ASN A 193 -14.04 3.25 25.08
CA ASN A 193 -15.28 3.84 24.60
C ASN A 193 -16.14 4.35 25.79
N PRO A 194 -15.73 5.46 26.43
CA PRO A 194 -16.42 5.99 27.60
C PRO A 194 -17.87 6.39 27.30
N VAL A 195 -18.16 6.85 26.08
CA VAL A 195 -19.52 7.26 25.69
C VAL A 195 -20.51 6.11 25.82
N ASP A 196 -20.20 4.96 25.22
CA ASP A 196 -21.08 3.80 25.28
C ASP A 196 -21.08 3.16 26.67
N TYR A 197 -19.99 3.30 27.42
CA TYR A 197 -19.93 2.91 28.83
C TYR A 197 -20.98 3.62 29.69
N PHE A 198 -21.01 4.96 29.68
CA PHE A 198 -21.96 5.73 30.49
C PHE A 198 -23.41 5.56 30.04
N LYS A 199 -23.67 5.29 28.75
CA LYS A 199 -25.00 4.87 28.27
C LYS A 199 -25.44 3.55 28.89
N GLN A 200 -24.53 2.59 29.02
CA GLN A 200 -24.86 1.26 29.55
C GLN A 200 -25.03 1.27 31.07
N VAL A 201 -24.14 1.97 31.79
CA VAL A 201 -24.14 1.98 33.26
C VAL A 201 -25.18 2.93 33.82
N TYR A 202 -25.23 4.18 33.34
CA TYR A 202 -26.06 5.22 33.91
C TYR A 202 -27.27 5.58 33.06
N LYS A 203 -27.43 4.97 31.88
CA LYS A 203 -28.43 5.35 30.86
C LYS A 203 -28.25 6.78 30.34
N LEU A 204 -27.10 7.41 30.62
CA LEU A 204 -26.82 8.79 30.20
C LEU A 204 -26.75 8.83 28.67
N GLY A 205 -27.69 9.55 28.05
CA GLY A 205 -27.87 9.56 26.59
C GLY A 205 -28.88 8.57 26.02
N LEU A 206 -29.65 7.91 26.88
CA LEU A 206 -30.85 7.16 26.51
C LEU A 206 -32.11 7.89 27.03
N PRO A 207 -33.29 7.71 26.41
CA PRO A 207 -34.54 8.34 26.87
C PRO A 207 -34.93 8.00 28.31
N GLY A 208 -34.41 6.89 28.86
CA GLY A 208 -34.66 6.44 30.23
C GLY A 208 -33.74 7.05 31.30
N PHE A 209 -32.97 8.10 31.00
CA PHE A 209 -32.09 8.76 31.98
C PHE A 209 -32.90 9.58 33.00
N THR A 210 -32.83 9.21 34.28
CA THR A 210 -33.47 9.95 35.39
C THR A 210 -32.50 10.77 36.24
N GLY A 211 -31.19 10.49 36.14
CA GLY A 211 -30.15 11.08 36.98
C GLY A 211 -30.03 10.45 38.37
N GLN A 212 -30.97 9.61 38.79
CA GLN A 212 -31.02 9.07 40.16
C GLN A 212 -29.78 8.27 40.56
N GLU A 213 -29.46 7.22 39.81
CA GLU A 213 -28.35 6.32 40.13
C GLU A 213 -27.00 7.05 40.14
N LEU A 214 -26.80 8.02 39.24
CA LEU A 214 -25.59 8.83 39.19
C LEU A 214 -25.51 9.78 40.38
N MET A 215 -26.57 10.53 40.67
CA MET A 215 -26.57 11.54 41.74
C MET A 215 -26.50 10.92 43.14
N GLU A 216 -27.13 9.76 43.38
CA GLU A 216 -26.99 9.02 44.63
C GLU A 216 -25.53 8.56 44.87
N LYS A 217 -24.86 8.07 43.81
CA LYS A 217 -23.45 7.69 43.89
C LYS A 217 -22.52 8.89 44.06
N VAL A 218 -22.83 10.04 43.44
CA VAL A 218 -22.10 11.31 43.66
C VAL A 218 -22.29 11.80 45.09
N GLN A 219 -23.52 11.79 45.62
CA GLN A 219 -23.81 12.12 47.02
C GLN A 219 -23.01 11.24 47.98
N GLY A 220 -22.98 9.93 47.73
CA GLY A 220 -22.22 8.97 48.52
C GLY A 220 -20.71 9.25 48.52
N LEU A 221 -20.15 9.72 47.40
CA LEU A 221 -18.76 10.17 47.36
C LEU A 221 -18.56 11.45 48.16
N LEU A 222 -19.38 12.47 47.96
CA LEU A 222 -19.29 13.76 48.65
C LEU A 222 -19.35 13.60 50.18
N ALA A 223 -20.33 12.82 50.67
CA ALA A 223 -20.44 12.52 52.09
C ALA A 223 -19.19 11.81 52.62
N GLN A 224 -18.61 10.88 51.85
CA GLN A 224 -17.40 10.15 52.22
C GLN A 224 -16.15 11.05 52.30
N ILE A 225 -16.04 12.07 51.44
CA ILE A 225 -14.94 13.05 51.46
C ILE A 225 -15.22 14.27 52.36
N GLY A 226 -16.31 14.25 53.13
CA GLY A 226 -16.63 15.27 54.15
C GLY A 226 -17.40 16.50 53.64
N PHE A 227 -17.94 16.44 52.41
CA PHE A 227 -18.79 17.50 51.86
C PHE A 227 -20.28 17.14 52.05
N PRO A 228 -21.05 17.91 52.83
CA PRO A 228 -22.48 17.68 52.98
C PRO A 228 -23.19 17.96 51.65
N ALA A 229 -23.98 16.98 51.20
CA ALA A 229 -24.75 17.05 49.96
C ALA A 229 -26.16 16.48 50.18
N GLU A 230 -27.18 17.22 49.74
CA GLU A 230 -28.58 16.81 49.83
C GLU A 230 -29.16 16.52 48.45
N LEU A 231 -29.98 15.47 48.39
CA LEU A 231 -30.68 15.04 47.18
C LEU A 231 -32.18 15.24 47.40
N TYR A 232 -32.82 16.03 46.54
CA TYR A 232 -34.24 16.35 46.65
C TYR A 232 -34.85 16.63 45.27
N ILE A 233 -36.19 16.64 45.18
CA ILE A 233 -36.91 16.85 43.92
C ILE A 233 -37.44 18.29 43.88
N VAL A 234 -37.10 19.03 42.83
CA VAL A 234 -37.60 20.39 42.56
C VAL A 234 -38.30 20.40 41.22
N GLY A 235 -39.58 20.73 41.18
CA GLY A 235 -40.33 20.84 39.91
C GLY A 235 -40.37 19.54 39.10
N GLY A 236 -40.31 18.37 39.76
CA GLY A 236 -40.25 17.06 39.10
C GLY A 236 -38.86 16.64 38.59
N GLN A 237 -37.83 17.47 38.82
CA GLN A 237 -36.44 17.17 38.46
C GLN A 237 -35.62 16.85 39.71
N LEU A 238 -34.81 15.79 39.64
CA LEU A 238 -33.90 15.43 40.71
C LEU A 238 -32.77 16.47 40.79
N THR A 239 -32.50 16.95 42.01
CA THR A 239 -31.49 17.97 42.29
C THR A 239 -30.57 17.48 43.40
N LEU A 240 -29.26 17.53 43.15
CA LEU A 240 -28.21 17.36 44.14
C LEU A 240 -27.58 18.72 44.43
N GLU A 241 -27.62 19.16 45.68
CA GLU A 241 -27.01 20.42 46.12
C GLU A 241 -25.94 20.17 47.17
N ALA A 242 -24.76 20.76 46.96
CA ALA A 242 -23.63 20.67 47.87
C ALA A 242 -22.91 22.03 47.91
N TYR A 243 -23.28 22.91 48.86
CA TYR A 243 -22.77 24.26 49.18
C TYR A 243 -22.14 25.12 48.05
N ILE A 244 -21.07 24.64 47.40
CA ILE A 244 -20.34 25.30 46.31
C ILE A 244 -20.85 24.95 44.90
N PHE A 245 -21.62 23.87 44.73
CA PHE A 245 -22.18 23.48 43.42
C PHE A 245 -23.56 22.79 43.53
N LYS A 246 -24.33 22.88 42.44
CA LYS A 246 -25.66 22.28 42.29
C LYS A 246 -25.73 21.51 40.97
N ILE A 247 -26.32 20.32 40.98
CA ILE A 247 -26.57 19.49 39.78
C ILE A 247 -28.07 19.18 39.72
N GLN A 248 -28.70 19.35 38.57
CA GLN A 248 -30.13 19.08 38.36
C GLN A 248 -30.35 18.31 37.05
N THR A 249 -31.30 17.36 37.02
CA THR A 249 -31.64 16.65 35.78
C THR A 249 -32.29 17.59 34.78
N ASP A 250 -31.77 17.66 33.55
CA ASP A 250 -32.33 18.47 32.46
C ASP A 250 -33.29 17.64 31.60
N THR A 251 -34.59 17.80 31.83
CA THR A 251 -35.63 17.14 31.02
C THR A 251 -36.08 17.97 29.82
N SER A 252 -35.46 19.12 29.55
CA SER A 252 -35.80 19.96 28.38
C SER A 252 -35.28 19.41 27.05
N THR A 253 -34.44 18.37 27.08
CA THR A 253 -33.88 17.69 25.92
C THR A 253 -34.29 16.21 25.91
N ASN A 254 -34.38 15.60 24.73
CA ASN A 254 -34.60 14.16 24.58
C ASN A 254 -33.47 13.58 23.71
N PRO A 255 -32.54 12.78 24.27
CA PRO A 255 -32.54 12.25 25.64
C PRO A 255 -32.24 13.29 26.75
N PRO A 256 -32.73 13.09 27.99
CA PRO A 256 -32.48 13.99 29.13
C PRO A 256 -30.98 14.12 29.46
N GLY A 257 -30.57 15.28 29.99
CA GLY A 257 -29.19 15.63 30.36
C GLY A 257 -29.04 16.06 31.82
N LEU A 258 -27.96 16.80 32.13
CA LEU A 258 -27.72 17.41 33.45
C LEU A 258 -27.44 18.90 33.31
N LYS A 259 -28.01 19.73 34.20
CA LYS A 259 -27.59 21.12 34.44
C LYS A 259 -26.71 21.16 35.67
N PHE A 260 -25.69 22.00 35.66
CA PHE A 260 -24.87 22.25 36.83
C PHE A 260 -24.59 23.74 36.97
N GLU A 261 -24.46 24.18 38.23
CA GLU A 261 -24.25 25.56 38.62
C GLU A 261 -23.15 25.60 39.69
N ILE A 262 -22.17 26.48 39.52
CA ILE A 262 -21.06 26.71 40.43
C ILE A 262 -21.11 28.16 40.90
N ASN A 263 -21.33 28.35 42.21
CA ASN A 263 -21.66 29.64 42.80
C ASN A 263 -20.48 30.37 43.46
N VAL A 264 -19.25 29.94 43.16
CA VAL A 264 -18.01 30.48 43.74
C VAL A 264 -17.07 31.00 42.66
N ASN A 265 -16.24 32.00 42.97
CA ASN A 265 -15.15 32.46 42.10
C ASN A 265 -13.92 31.56 42.30
N GLY A 266 -13.21 31.23 41.22
CA GLY A 266 -12.05 30.35 41.29
C GLY A 266 -10.89 30.90 40.48
N ALA A 267 -9.87 31.45 41.14
CA ALA A 267 -8.52 31.57 40.61
C ALA A 267 -7.61 30.82 41.57
N GLN A 268 -7.55 29.50 41.43
CA GLN A 268 -6.82 28.63 42.35
C GLN A 268 -6.10 27.52 41.61
N ASP A 269 -4.82 27.38 41.97
CA ASP A 269 -4.06 26.16 41.83
C ASP A 269 -4.25 25.35 43.10
N PHE A 270 -4.82 24.16 42.95
CA PHE A 270 -5.08 23.24 44.04
C PHE A 270 -4.49 21.88 43.71
N ASP A 271 -3.35 21.59 44.33
CA ASP A 271 -2.70 20.29 44.29
C ASP A 271 -2.72 19.67 45.68
N ARG A 272 -3.44 18.56 45.85
CA ARG A 272 -3.60 17.88 47.13
C ARG A 272 -3.55 16.37 46.99
N ASP A 273 -2.75 15.77 47.86
CA ASP A 273 -2.77 14.33 48.11
C ASP A 273 -3.67 13.99 49.29
N TYR A 274 -4.50 12.97 49.11
CA TYR A 274 -5.38 12.40 50.12
C TYR A 274 -4.90 10.97 50.44
N PRO A 275 -4.26 10.71 51.59
CA PRO A 275 -3.80 9.37 51.93
C PRO A 275 -5.01 8.45 52.16
N PHE A 276 -5.10 7.37 51.40
CA PHE A 276 -6.10 6.31 51.59
C PHE A 276 -5.53 5.15 52.43
N SER A 277 -4.22 4.91 52.34
CA SER A 277 -3.47 3.96 53.16
C SER A 277 -1.98 4.34 53.19
N ASP A 278 -1.14 3.52 53.83
CA ASP A 278 0.32 3.65 53.77
C ASP A 278 0.90 3.52 52.34
N LEU A 279 0.13 2.95 51.42
CA LEU A 279 0.54 2.69 50.04
C LEU A 279 -0.18 3.59 49.04
N TRP A 280 -1.48 3.83 49.21
CA TRP A 280 -2.31 4.49 48.20
C TRP A 280 -2.68 5.91 48.62
N LYS A 281 -2.49 6.87 47.70
CA LYS A 281 -2.92 8.26 47.83
C LYS A 281 -3.86 8.60 46.68
N GLY A 282 -4.95 9.31 46.95
CA GLY A 282 -5.68 10.05 45.92
C GLY A 282 -4.94 11.34 45.61
N THR A 283 -4.81 11.71 44.36
CA THR A 283 -4.18 12.97 43.93
C THR A 283 -5.25 13.82 43.26
N VAL A 284 -5.38 15.06 43.68
CA VAL A 284 -6.28 16.04 43.07
C VAL A 284 -5.43 17.19 42.60
N HIS A 285 -5.40 17.39 41.29
CA HIS A 285 -4.75 18.53 40.64
C HIS A 285 -5.82 19.37 39.96
N VAL A 286 -5.91 20.63 40.33
CA VAL A 286 -6.84 21.59 39.75
C VAL A 286 -6.08 22.86 39.44
N HIS A 287 -6.04 23.24 38.16
CA HIS A 287 -5.68 24.58 37.73
C HIS A 287 -6.97 25.24 37.24
N ALA A 288 -7.49 26.21 37.98
CA ALA A 288 -8.76 26.86 37.66
C ALA A 288 -8.65 28.38 37.64
N ALA A 289 -9.14 28.99 36.56
CA ALA A 289 -9.30 30.44 36.43
C ALA A 289 -10.68 30.77 35.83
N PHE A 290 -11.61 31.24 36.67
CA PHE A 290 -12.98 31.60 36.28
C PHE A 290 -13.72 32.53 37.26
N ALA A 291 -14.69 33.30 36.72
CA ALA A 291 -15.59 34.16 37.48
C ALA A 291 -16.77 33.37 38.10
N ALA A 292 -17.27 33.82 39.26
CA ALA A 292 -18.41 33.19 39.95
C ALA A 292 -19.70 33.18 39.11
N GLY A 293 -20.52 32.13 39.24
CA GLY A 293 -21.80 31.98 38.53
C GLY A 293 -21.67 31.23 37.20
N ILE A 294 -20.78 30.23 37.13
CA ILE A 294 -20.74 29.34 35.97
C ILE A 294 -22.00 28.48 35.99
N SER A 295 -22.76 28.56 34.90
CA SER A 295 -23.83 27.61 34.63
C SER A 295 -23.47 26.80 33.39
N GLY A 296 -23.90 25.55 33.34
CA GLY A 296 -23.73 24.75 32.16
C GLY A 296 -24.66 23.56 32.08
N THR A 297 -24.65 22.94 30.91
CA THR A 297 -25.44 21.75 30.62
C THR A 297 -24.54 20.66 30.05
N LEU A 298 -24.66 19.45 30.59
CA LEU A 298 -24.09 18.24 30.01
C LEU A 298 -25.20 17.53 29.24
N ARG A 299 -25.09 17.53 27.91
CA ARG A 299 -26.04 16.88 27.01
C ARG A 299 -25.45 15.60 26.41
N PRO A 300 -26.28 14.61 26.07
CA PRO A 300 -25.81 13.44 25.34
C PRO A 300 -25.22 13.79 23.96
N PRO A 301 -24.14 13.12 23.48
CA PRO A 301 -23.41 12.02 24.10
C PRO A 301 -22.12 12.48 24.82
N PHE A 302 -22.17 13.53 25.65
CA PHE A 302 -21.05 14.29 26.29
C PHE A 302 -20.76 15.67 25.67
N GLU A 303 -21.79 16.39 25.23
CA GLU A 303 -21.70 17.81 24.91
C GLU A 303 -21.78 18.63 26.20
N LEU A 304 -20.63 19.05 26.71
CA LEU A 304 -20.52 19.93 27.87
C LEU A 304 -20.54 21.40 27.40
N ALA A 305 -21.66 22.09 27.60
CA ALA A 305 -21.78 23.52 27.35
C ALA A 305 -21.62 24.28 28.67
N LEU A 306 -20.52 24.99 28.84
CA LEU A 306 -20.28 25.88 29.98
C LEU A 306 -20.43 27.32 29.52
N LYS A 307 -21.18 28.13 30.27
CA LYS A 307 -21.36 29.55 30.00
C LYS A 307 -20.73 30.36 31.13
N PRO A 308 -19.48 30.82 30.97
CA PRO A 308 -18.90 31.76 31.92
C PRO A 308 -19.68 33.09 31.84
N PRO A 309 -20.00 33.73 32.98
CA PRO A 309 -20.73 35.00 32.99
C PRO A 309 -19.87 36.17 32.47
N SER A 310 -18.53 36.08 32.58
CA SER A 310 -17.55 36.98 31.97
C SER A 310 -16.15 36.32 31.97
N GLY A 311 -15.25 36.77 31.07
CA GLY A 311 -13.86 36.30 30.99
C GLY A 311 -13.67 34.94 30.28
N ASN A 312 -12.43 34.45 30.28
CA ASN A 312 -12.09 33.09 29.84
C ASN A 312 -12.18 32.13 31.04
N LEU A 313 -12.71 30.94 30.81
CA LEU A 313 -12.70 29.82 31.73
C LEU A 313 -11.58 28.86 31.33
N VAL A 314 -10.57 28.75 32.19
CA VAL A 314 -9.55 27.70 32.12
C VAL A 314 -9.76 26.77 33.31
N LEU A 315 -9.91 25.47 33.06
CA LEU A 315 -9.97 24.44 34.09
C LEU A 315 -9.21 23.20 33.62
N ASP A 316 -8.09 22.92 34.26
CA ASP A 316 -7.43 21.62 34.17
C ASP A 316 -7.70 20.88 35.47
N LEU A 317 -8.50 19.82 35.41
CA LEU A 317 -8.81 18.96 36.54
C LEU A 317 -8.24 17.59 36.25
N LEU A 318 -7.29 17.11 37.07
CA LEU A 318 -6.83 15.72 37.06
C LEU A 318 -7.09 15.10 38.44
N LEU A 319 -7.92 14.07 38.44
CA LEU A 319 -8.19 13.22 39.60
C LEU A 319 -7.42 11.92 39.40
N GLY A 320 -6.53 11.59 40.32
CA GLY A 320 -5.67 10.43 40.19
C GLY A 320 -5.55 9.62 41.45
N ILE A 321 -4.90 8.48 41.28
CA ILE A 321 -4.49 7.59 42.34
C ILE A 321 -2.99 7.37 42.14
N LYS A 322 -2.23 7.52 43.23
CA LYS A 322 -0.78 7.30 43.28
C LYS A 322 -0.48 6.24 44.33
N ALA A 323 0.12 5.14 43.90
CA ALA A 323 0.78 4.19 44.79
C ALA A 323 2.17 4.74 45.13
N ALA A 324 2.45 4.96 46.41
CA ALA A 324 3.76 5.31 46.97
C ALA A 324 3.77 5.02 48.47
N LYS A 325 4.76 4.24 48.95
CA LYS A 325 4.88 3.92 50.38
C LYS A 325 5.20 5.18 51.20
N SER A 326 4.57 5.34 52.36
CA SER A 326 4.85 6.42 53.32
C SER A 326 6.29 6.43 53.85
N SER A 327 6.98 5.27 53.87
CA SER A 327 8.39 5.12 54.22
C SER A 327 9.38 5.56 53.13
N ASN A 328 8.90 5.98 51.95
CA ASN A 328 9.70 6.31 50.77
C ASN A 328 10.53 5.14 50.20
N GLU A 329 10.25 3.91 50.64
CA GLU A 329 10.82 2.69 50.07
C GLU A 329 10.22 2.40 48.68
N PRO A 330 10.99 1.77 47.76
CA PRO A 330 10.47 1.39 46.46
C PRO A 330 9.33 0.36 46.57
N LEU A 331 8.40 0.47 45.63
CA LEU A 331 7.29 -0.45 45.39
C LEU A 331 7.80 -1.63 44.57
N ASN A 332 7.62 -2.84 45.07
CA ASN A 332 7.81 -4.05 44.26
C ASN A 332 6.59 -4.21 43.34
N ILE A 333 6.75 -3.91 42.04
CA ILE A 333 5.71 -4.13 41.02
C ILE A 333 5.63 -5.62 40.70
N LEU A 334 6.79 -6.24 40.47
CA LEU A 334 6.93 -7.66 40.22
C LEU A 334 8.24 -8.15 40.84
N SER A 335 8.18 -8.88 41.94
CA SER A 335 9.32 -9.54 42.55
C SER A 335 9.12 -11.04 42.46
N LEU A 336 10.09 -11.74 41.89
CA LEU A 336 10.24 -13.16 42.11
C LEU A 336 11.00 -13.34 43.42
N THR A 337 10.61 -14.32 44.23
CA THR A 337 11.28 -14.69 45.49
C THR A 337 12.77 -14.97 45.26
N LYS A 338 13.19 -15.21 44.00
CA LYS A 338 14.57 -15.25 43.49
C LYS A 338 14.72 -14.62 42.08
N GLY A 339 15.83 -13.93 41.81
CA GLY A 339 16.27 -13.56 40.46
C GLY A 339 15.86 -12.16 39.98
N ALA A 340 14.60 -11.95 39.56
CA ALA A 340 14.17 -10.69 38.95
C ALA A 340 13.26 -9.87 39.87
N LYS A 341 13.51 -8.56 39.93
CA LYS A 341 12.71 -7.56 40.65
C LYS A 341 12.46 -6.34 39.76
N LEU A 342 11.19 -6.05 39.50
CA LEU A 342 10.72 -4.81 38.92
C LEU A 342 10.16 -3.93 40.05
N GLN A 343 10.78 -2.78 40.26
CA GLN A 343 10.42 -1.84 41.31
C GLN A 343 10.13 -0.45 40.73
N ALA A 344 9.41 0.39 41.46
CA ALA A 344 9.28 1.82 41.16
C ALA A 344 9.12 2.62 42.45
N LYS A 345 9.50 3.88 42.46
CA LYS A 345 9.20 4.76 43.60
C LYS A 345 7.71 5.05 43.71
N SER A 346 7.07 5.30 42.57
CA SER A 346 5.63 5.50 42.52
C SER A 346 5.03 5.05 41.20
N ILE A 347 3.76 4.64 41.26
CA ILE A 347 2.91 4.38 40.09
C ILE A 347 1.69 5.26 40.22
N SER A 348 1.36 6.03 39.20
CA SER A 348 0.21 6.93 39.18
C SER A 348 -0.68 6.70 37.97
N GLY A 349 -1.97 6.86 38.16
CA GLY A 349 -2.95 6.97 37.08
C GLY A 349 -3.91 8.10 37.40
N SER A 350 -4.19 8.98 36.45
CA SER A 350 -5.13 10.07 36.60
C SER A 350 -6.06 10.16 35.41
N VAL A 351 -7.28 10.60 35.69
CA VAL A 351 -8.32 10.91 34.72
C VAL A 351 -8.77 12.33 34.97
N GLY A 352 -9.14 13.03 33.92
CA GLY A 352 -9.40 14.44 34.05
C GLY A 352 -9.99 15.06 32.82
N VAL A 353 -10.04 16.39 32.86
CA VAL A 353 -10.60 17.22 31.82
C VAL A 353 -9.78 18.51 31.73
N ASN A 354 -9.40 18.86 30.51
CA ASN A 354 -8.84 20.16 30.17
C ASN A 354 -9.90 20.99 29.47
N ILE A 355 -10.26 22.12 30.08
CA ILE A 355 -11.27 23.07 29.61
C ILE A 355 -10.57 24.38 29.32
N ASN A 356 -10.72 24.86 28.09
CA ASN A 356 -10.31 26.20 27.72
C ASN A 356 -11.42 26.83 26.88
N LEU A 357 -12.19 27.72 27.50
CA LEU A 357 -13.41 28.31 26.95
C LEU A 357 -13.35 29.83 27.03
N GLY A 358 -13.53 30.50 25.89
CA GLY A 358 -13.78 31.95 25.84
C GLY A 358 -15.28 32.26 25.76
N THR A 359 -15.63 33.55 25.71
CA THR A 359 -17.03 34.00 25.57
C THR A 359 -17.69 33.59 24.24
N ALA A 360 -16.91 33.18 23.24
CA ALA A 360 -17.36 32.67 21.95
C ALA A 360 -17.37 31.13 21.83
N GLY A 361 -17.06 30.41 22.91
CA GLY A 361 -16.86 28.95 22.93
C GLY A 361 -15.39 28.53 23.06
N GLY A 362 -15.11 27.23 22.98
CA GLY A 362 -13.75 26.68 23.06
C GLY A 362 -13.74 25.15 23.17
N SER A 363 -12.66 24.56 23.70
CA SER A 363 -12.46 23.10 23.73
C SER A 363 -12.57 22.50 25.14
N VAL A 364 -13.30 21.39 25.24
CA VAL A 364 -13.35 20.50 26.40
C VAL A 364 -12.75 19.16 25.96
N LEU A 365 -11.62 18.77 26.54
CA LEU A 365 -10.93 17.52 26.20
C LEU A 365 -10.80 16.64 27.45
N PRO A 366 -11.25 15.38 27.43
CA PRO A 366 -10.89 14.44 28.48
C PRO A 366 -9.38 14.16 28.42
N ALA A 367 -8.79 13.97 29.59
CA ALA A 367 -7.37 13.69 29.77
C ALA A 367 -7.21 12.41 30.59
N ILE A 368 -6.29 11.54 30.17
CA ILE A 368 -5.85 10.38 30.96
C ILE A 368 -4.33 10.47 31.05
N GLN A 369 -3.77 10.31 32.25
CA GLN A 369 -2.32 10.17 32.42
C GLN A 369 -1.99 8.92 33.21
N ILE A 370 -0.88 8.28 32.84
CA ILE A 370 -0.29 7.16 33.56
C ILE A 370 1.20 7.45 33.79
N GLY A 371 1.71 7.13 34.97
CA GLY A 371 3.07 7.47 35.38
C GLY A 371 3.74 6.33 36.13
N ILE A 372 5.02 6.08 35.84
CA ILE A 372 5.94 5.30 36.66
C ILE A 372 7.15 6.20 36.94
N GLU A 373 7.33 6.57 38.20
CA GLU A 373 8.47 7.39 38.66
C GLU A 373 9.56 6.49 39.22
N GLU A 374 10.81 6.73 38.79
CA GLU A 374 12.02 6.01 39.24
C GLU A 374 11.83 4.48 39.21
N GLY A 375 11.37 3.96 38.06
CA GLY A 375 11.28 2.53 37.79
C GLY A 375 12.67 1.90 37.73
N LYS A 376 12.82 0.70 38.29
CA LYS A 376 14.06 -0.09 38.29
C LYS A 376 13.75 -1.54 37.96
N LEU A 377 14.35 -2.05 36.89
CA LEU A 377 14.41 -3.48 36.61
C LEU A 377 15.75 -4.03 37.10
N ILE A 378 15.70 -4.93 38.06
CA ILE A 378 16.86 -5.62 38.65
C ILE A 378 16.77 -7.09 38.28
N ILE A 379 17.80 -7.64 37.63
CA ILE A 379 17.89 -9.07 37.33
C ILE A 379 19.22 -9.59 37.88
N ASP A 380 19.12 -10.58 38.76
CA ASP A 380 20.21 -11.33 39.37
C ASP A 380 20.22 -12.76 38.82
N PHE A 381 21.33 -13.16 38.19
CA PHE A 381 21.52 -14.46 37.55
C PHE A 381 22.22 -15.49 38.45
N SER A 382 22.49 -15.16 39.73
CA SER A 382 23.16 -16.03 40.69
C SER A 382 22.42 -17.33 41.00
N GLU A 383 21.10 -17.38 40.75
CA GLU A 383 20.21 -18.52 40.99
C GLU A 383 19.93 -19.34 39.72
N GLY A 384 20.59 -19.04 38.60
CA GLY A 384 20.48 -19.81 37.37
C GLY A 384 21.00 -21.25 37.52
N ASP A 385 20.69 -22.11 36.55
CA ASP A 385 21.26 -23.46 36.53
C ASP A 385 22.80 -23.42 36.38
N GLY A 386 23.46 -24.57 36.50
CA GLY A 386 24.93 -24.66 36.45
C GLY A 386 25.54 -24.16 35.13
N PHE A 387 24.75 -23.93 34.08
CA PHE A 387 25.16 -23.28 32.83
C PHE A 387 25.02 -21.76 32.93
N ILE A 388 23.87 -21.24 33.39
CA ILE A 388 23.62 -19.81 33.60
C ILE A 388 24.58 -19.24 34.64
N GLN A 389 24.82 -19.94 35.76
CA GLN A 389 25.81 -19.53 36.77
C GLN A 389 27.23 -19.50 36.19
N LYS A 390 27.61 -20.43 35.31
CA LYS A 390 28.95 -20.42 34.68
C LYS A 390 29.13 -19.28 33.68
N MET A 391 28.06 -18.89 32.99
CA MET A 391 28.12 -17.87 31.93
C MET A 391 27.88 -16.45 32.45
N LEU A 392 27.06 -16.28 33.50
CA LEU A 392 26.52 -15.00 33.97
C LEU A 392 26.76 -14.74 35.48
N SER A 393 27.61 -15.54 36.14
CA SER A 393 27.94 -15.28 37.55
C SER A 393 28.55 -13.89 37.74
N GLY A 394 27.99 -13.13 38.68
CA GLY A 394 28.42 -11.76 39.00
C GLY A 394 27.75 -10.66 38.17
N VAL A 395 27.00 -11.01 37.12
CA VAL A 395 26.27 -10.03 36.29
C VAL A 395 24.97 -9.64 36.99
N HIS A 396 24.90 -8.39 37.44
CA HIS A 396 23.69 -7.78 38.00
C HIS A 396 23.19 -6.74 37.00
N VAL A 397 22.02 -6.96 36.42
CA VAL A 397 21.41 -5.98 35.51
C VAL A 397 20.54 -5.06 36.35
N GLN A 398 20.85 -3.77 36.36
CA GLN A 398 19.97 -2.73 36.87
C GLN A 398 19.68 -1.75 35.73
N ALA A 399 18.43 -1.64 35.32
CA ALA A 399 17.97 -0.67 34.33
C ALA A 399 16.96 0.28 34.98
N ASP A 400 17.30 1.56 35.02
CA ASP A 400 16.41 2.61 35.50
C ASP A 400 15.55 3.13 34.34
N PHE A 401 14.25 3.34 34.56
CA PHE A 401 13.33 3.89 33.57
C PHE A 401 12.26 4.77 34.21
N GLY A 402 11.81 5.78 33.47
CA GLY A 402 10.63 6.58 33.79
C GLY A 402 9.62 6.47 32.66
N LEU A 403 8.35 6.35 32.98
CA LEU A 403 7.27 6.30 31.99
C LEU A 403 6.25 7.37 32.34
N LEU A 404 5.96 8.29 31.42
CA LEU A 404 4.79 9.15 31.51
C LEU A 404 3.98 9.00 30.21
N GLY A 405 2.76 8.50 30.31
CA GLY A 405 1.81 8.45 29.21
C GLY A 405 0.70 9.47 29.43
N ALA A 406 0.32 10.19 28.37
CA ALA A 406 -0.81 11.10 28.37
C ALA A 406 -1.69 10.82 27.14
N TRP A 407 -3.01 10.79 27.31
CA TRP A 407 -3.97 10.61 26.23
C TRP A 407 -5.05 11.68 26.26
N ASN A 408 -5.41 12.19 25.08
CA ASN A 408 -6.64 12.95 24.86
C ASN A 408 -7.19 12.67 23.43
N PRO A 409 -8.46 12.98 23.12
CA PRO A 409 -9.05 12.66 21.82
C PRO A 409 -8.44 13.39 20.63
N LYS A 410 -7.81 14.55 20.86
CA LYS A 410 -7.20 15.39 19.82
C LYS A 410 -5.81 14.90 19.44
N ASP A 411 -5.03 14.46 20.41
CA ASP A 411 -3.60 14.18 20.30
C ASP A 411 -3.26 12.67 20.32
N GLY A 412 -4.23 11.82 20.66
CA GLY A 412 -4.02 10.38 20.84
C GLY A 412 -3.20 10.04 22.11
N LEU A 413 -2.75 8.79 22.23
CA LEU A 413 -1.85 8.38 23.31
C LEU A 413 -0.43 8.82 22.97
N ARG A 414 0.19 9.62 23.83
CA ARG A 414 1.58 10.04 23.74
C ARG A 414 2.35 9.54 24.96
N LEU A 415 3.49 8.89 24.73
CA LEU A 415 4.47 8.58 25.77
C LEU A 415 5.55 9.66 25.74
N GLN A 416 5.88 10.24 26.89
CA GLN A 416 6.96 11.21 27.03
C GLN A 416 8.29 10.45 27.02
N GLY A 417 9.16 10.70 26.02
CA GLY A 417 10.50 10.09 25.93
C GLY A 417 10.80 9.28 24.65
N SER A 418 9.79 8.90 23.86
CA SER A 418 9.96 8.35 22.50
C SER A 418 8.69 8.57 21.69
N GLY A 419 8.82 8.75 20.37
CA GLY A 419 7.73 9.15 19.47
C GLY A 419 6.62 8.12 19.22
N GLY A 420 6.36 7.18 20.13
CA GLY A 420 5.37 6.12 19.91
C GLY A 420 4.94 5.37 21.18
N VAL A 421 4.12 4.33 20.97
CA VAL A 421 3.57 3.40 21.98
C VAL A 421 4.60 2.32 22.40
N GLU A 422 5.82 2.44 21.92
CA GLU A 422 6.95 1.53 22.10
C GLU A 422 8.12 2.31 22.72
N VAL A 423 8.65 1.81 23.84
CA VAL A 423 9.76 2.37 24.60
C VAL A 423 10.97 1.46 24.43
N PHE A 424 12.14 2.02 24.12
CA PHE A 424 13.40 1.29 24.07
C PHE A 424 14.22 1.56 25.33
N ILE A 425 14.49 0.52 26.11
CA ILE A 425 15.29 0.57 27.34
C ILE A 425 16.69 0.04 27.00
N PRO A 426 17.72 0.88 26.97
CA PRO A 426 19.10 0.43 26.74
C PRO A 426 19.60 -0.37 27.95
N ILE A 427 20.12 -1.58 27.72
CA ILE A 427 20.62 -2.48 28.78
C ILE A 427 22.12 -2.75 28.65
N HIS A 428 22.68 -2.64 27.42
CA HIS A 428 24.11 -2.82 27.14
C HIS A 428 24.74 -4.04 27.84
N LEU A 429 24.05 -5.17 27.84
CA LEU A 429 24.49 -6.39 28.51
C LEU A 429 25.41 -7.20 27.59
N ASP A 430 26.70 -7.25 27.90
CA ASP A 430 27.67 -8.05 27.15
C ASP A 430 27.75 -9.49 27.67
N LEU A 431 27.22 -10.45 26.90
CA LEU A 431 27.47 -11.88 27.10
C LEU A 431 28.53 -12.31 26.10
N VAL A 432 29.40 -13.25 26.49
CA VAL A 432 30.62 -13.67 25.74
C VAL A 432 30.44 -13.79 24.21
N ILE A 433 29.29 -14.29 23.75
CA ILE A 433 28.95 -14.44 22.32
C ILE A 433 27.79 -13.54 21.85
N VAL A 434 27.05 -12.92 22.78
CA VAL A 434 25.79 -12.22 22.53
C VAL A 434 25.72 -10.97 23.41
N GLN A 435 25.68 -9.78 22.81
CA GLN A 435 25.39 -8.53 23.49
C GLN A 435 23.89 -8.21 23.36
N ILE A 436 23.20 -7.96 24.47
CA ILE A 436 21.82 -7.44 24.46
C ILE A 436 21.89 -5.92 24.59
N ASN A 437 21.62 -5.22 23.50
CA ASN A 437 21.76 -3.77 23.43
C ASN A 437 20.62 -3.06 24.19
N GLY A 438 19.40 -3.58 24.10
CA GLY A 438 18.25 -3.03 24.81
C GLY A 438 16.98 -3.85 24.62
N LEU A 439 15.94 -3.48 25.38
CA LEU A 439 14.61 -4.09 25.32
C LEU A 439 13.58 -3.09 24.82
N TYR A 440 12.71 -3.54 23.92
CA TYR A 440 11.50 -2.83 23.54
C TYR A 440 10.36 -3.23 24.48
N PHE A 441 9.64 -2.24 24.99
CA PHE A 441 8.39 -2.43 25.73
C PHE A 441 7.27 -1.67 25.05
N LYS A 442 6.19 -2.37 24.69
CA LYS A 442 5.05 -1.80 23.95
C LYS A 442 3.74 -2.09 24.70
N ILE A 443 2.84 -1.11 24.78
CA ILE A 443 1.50 -1.29 25.35
C ILE A 443 0.43 -0.83 24.36
N ALA A 444 -0.28 -1.74 23.71
CA ALA A 444 -1.39 -1.40 22.80
C ALA A 444 -2.76 -1.79 23.38
N PHE A 445 -3.79 -1.02 23.06
CA PHE A 445 -5.19 -1.33 23.38
C PHE A 445 -5.95 -1.63 22.08
N SER A 446 -6.82 -2.65 22.07
CA SER A 446 -7.64 -3.01 20.90
C SER A 446 -9.00 -3.55 21.31
N THR A 447 -9.96 -3.61 20.38
CA THR A 447 -11.31 -4.15 20.61
C THR A 447 -11.34 -5.67 20.77
N GLU A 448 -10.43 -6.41 20.12
CA GLU A 448 -10.34 -7.88 20.21
C GLU A 448 -9.57 -8.37 21.44
N ALA A 449 -8.51 -7.64 21.82
CA ALA A 449 -7.78 -7.85 23.06
C ALA A 449 -7.63 -6.48 23.76
N PRO A 450 -8.34 -6.26 24.89
CA PRO A 450 -8.40 -4.96 25.53
C PRO A 450 -7.03 -4.41 25.89
N LEU A 451 -6.05 -5.29 26.16
CA LEU A 451 -4.66 -4.93 26.43
C LEU A 451 -3.71 -5.90 25.71
N LYS A 452 -2.71 -5.37 25.01
CA LYS A 452 -1.63 -6.12 24.37
C LYS A 452 -0.29 -5.55 24.85
N LEU A 453 0.50 -6.35 25.55
CA LEU A 453 1.87 -6.00 25.92
C LEU A 453 2.84 -6.62 24.91
N GLY A 454 3.83 -5.86 24.45
CA GLY A 454 4.88 -6.34 23.57
C GLY A 454 6.23 -6.21 24.26
N LEU A 455 6.99 -7.29 24.28
CA LEU A 455 8.37 -7.33 24.75
C LEU A 455 9.26 -7.74 23.58
N GLY A 456 10.19 -6.88 23.20
CA GLY A 456 11.20 -7.15 22.17
C GLY A 456 12.60 -6.96 22.70
N ALA A 457 13.60 -7.54 22.05
CA ALA A 457 15.01 -7.34 22.35
C ALA A 457 15.78 -6.97 21.09
N GLN A 458 16.79 -6.11 21.25
CA GLN A 458 17.82 -5.90 20.25
C GLN A 458 19.08 -6.64 20.70
N ILE A 459 19.55 -7.55 19.86
CA ILE A 459 20.61 -8.50 20.19
C ILE A 459 21.71 -8.40 19.13
N THR A 460 22.94 -8.16 19.54
CA THR A 460 24.14 -8.23 18.71
C THR A 460 24.91 -9.51 19.02
N THR A 461 25.19 -10.35 18.03
CA THR A 461 25.96 -11.60 18.20
C THR A 461 27.26 -11.51 17.41
N ASN A 462 28.38 -11.81 18.06
CA ASN A 462 29.69 -11.91 17.39
C ASN A 462 30.01 -13.40 17.15
N LEU A 463 29.98 -13.83 15.89
CA LEU A 463 30.19 -15.20 15.43
C LEU A 463 31.51 -15.28 14.63
N GLY A 464 32.64 -15.01 15.29
CA GLY A 464 33.94 -14.93 14.64
C GLY A 464 34.06 -13.66 13.76
N PRO A 465 34.36 -13.77 12.45
CA PRO A 465 34.42 -12.60 11.55
C PRO A 465 33.03 -12.05 11.18
N LEU A 466 31.96 -12.77 11.52
CA LEU A 466 30.57 -12.39 11.27
C LEU A 466 29.98 -11.72 12.51
N LYS A 467 29.49 -10.50 12.36
CA LYS A 467 28.70 -9.77 13.36
C LYS A 467 27.25 -9.72 12.89
N ALA A 468 26.32 -10.18 13.71
CA ALA A 468 24.88 -10.15 13.42
C ALA A 468 24.15 -9.25 14.42
N VAL A 469 23.19 -8.46 13.96
CA VAL A 469 22.31 -7.64 14.80
C VAL A 469 20.88 -8.04 14.51
N VAL A 470 20.17 -8.57 15.50
CA VAL A 470 18.77 -8.98 15.42
C VAL A 470 17.94 -7.96 16.18
N ASP A 471 16.98 -7.32 15.51
CA ASP A 471 16.19 -6.25 16.08
C ASP A 471 14.72 -6.66 16.29
N GLY A 472 14.18 -6.36 17.48
CA GLY A 472 12.76 -6.50 17.80
C GLY A 472 12.25 -7.94 17.98
N ILE A 473 13.12 -8.91 18.24
CA ILE A 473 12.72 -10.30 18.54
C ILE A 473 12.15 -10.40 19.96
N GLY A 474 11.03 -11.10 20.16
CA GLY A 474 10.52 -11.30 21.51
C GLY A 474 9.15 -11.96 21.60
N THR A 475 8.26 -11.40 22.42
CA THR A 475 6.92 -11.95 22.66
C THR A 475 5.85 -10.86 22.77
N ASN A 476 4.68 -11.14 22.20
CA ASN A 476 3.46 -10.41 22.43
C ASN A 476 2.59 -11.16 23.45
N ILE A 477 2.06 -10.42 24.41
CA ILE A 477 1.25 -10.91 25.53
C ILE A 477 -0.12 -10.23 25.45
N PRO A 478 -1.08 -10.79 24.68
CA PRO A 478 -2.47 -10.35 24.74
C PRO A 478 -3.09 -10.73 26.09
N ILE A 479 -3.81 -9.78 26.69
CA ILE A 479 -4.55 -9.93 27.94
C ILE A 479 -6.03 -9.67 27.66
N THR A 480 -6.88 -10.62 28.03
CA THR A 480 -8.34 -10.52 27.90
C THR A 480 -9.02 -10.76 29.25
N PHE A 481 -10.23 -10.22 29.43
CA PHE A 481 -11.00 -10.34 30.69
C PHE A 481 -12.35 -11.02 30.41
N PRO A 482 -12.43 -12.35 30.42
CA PRO A 482 -13.66 -13.06 30.10
C PRO A 482 -14.73 -12.91 31.21
N SER A 483 -15.95 -12.56 30.82
CA SER A 483 -17.07 -12.27 31.74
C SER A 483 -17.57 -13.45 32.58
N ASN A 484 -17.15 -14.68 32.25
CA ASN A 484 -17.47 -15.89 33.00
C ASN A 484 -16.43 -16.20 34.11
N GLY A 485 -15.38 -15.40 34.26
CA GLY A 485 -14.32 -15.61 35.27
C GLY A 485 -13.51 -16.89 35.07
N LYS A 486 -13.50 -17.46 33.85
CA LYS A 486 -12.75 -18.67 33.50
C LYS A 486 -11.45 -18.40 32.74
N GLY A 487 -10.84 -17.23 32.94
CA GLY A 487 -9.49 -16.99 32.45
C GLY A 487 -8.48 -17.88 33.15
N ARG A 488 -7.30 -18.11 32.55
CA ARG A 488 -6.23 -18.90 33.18
C ARG A 488 -5.74 -18.35 34.53
N LEU A 489 -6.01 -17.07 34.80
CA LEU A 489 -5.76 -16.40 36.09
C LEU A 489 -7.07 -16.01 36.81
N GLY A 490 -8.16 -16.74 36.57
CA GLY A 490 -9.49 -16.42 37.08
C GLY A 490 -10.16 -15.32 36.25
N LEU A 491 -10.01 -14.05 36.66
CA LEU A 491 -10.68 -12.92 36.01
C LEU A 491 -10.01 -12.46 34.69
N ALA A 492 -8.78 -12.88 34.43
CA ALA A 492 -8.01 -12.53 33.24
C ALA A 492 -7.47 -13.79 32.55
N ASP A 493 -7.40 -13.76 31.22
CA ASP A 493 -6.73 -14.75 30.40
C ASP A 493 -5.51 -14.12 29.72
N ILE A 494 -4.38 -14.80 29.83
CA ILE A 494 -3.08 -14.36 29.31
C ILE A 494 -2.58 -15.44 28.35
N ASP A 495 -2.10 -15.01 27.19
CA ASP A 495 -1.45 -15.86 26.20
C ASP A 495 -0.08 -15.28 25.83
N PHE A 496 0.87 -16.13 25.46
CA PHE A 496 2.22 -15.71 25.05
C PHE A 496 2.43 -16.11 23.61
N LYS A 497 2.58 -15.11 22.73
CA LYS A 497 2.81 -15.32 21.30
C LYS A 497 4.22 -14.87 20.94
N PHE A 498 4.95 -15.70 20.21
CA PHE A 498 6.27 -15.32 19.72
C PHE A 498 6.15 -14.14 18.74
N GLN A 499 7.01 -13.14 18.89
CA GLN A 499 7.16 -12.04 17.96
C GLN A 499 8.48 -12.24 17.20
N PRO A 500 8.44 -12.48 15.88
CA PRO A 500 9.65 -12.59 15.07
C PRO A 500 10.40 -11.24 15.03
N PRO A 501 11.70 -11.26 14.72
CA PRO A 501 12.48 -10.03 14.55
C PRO A 501 11.91 -9.14 13.46
N LYS A 502 11.98 -7.82 13.66
CA LYS A 502 11.67 -6.79 12.66
C LYS A 502 12.77 -6.68 11.60
N GLY A 503 14.00 -7.01 11.98
CA GLY A 503 15.11 -7.05 11.02
C GLY A 503 16.35 -7.77 11.53
N VAL A 504 17.22 -8.15 10.60
CA VAL A 504 18.51 -8.76 10.87
C VAL A 504 19.58 -8.08 10.03
N GLY A 505 20.53 -7.40 10.66
CA GLY A 505 21.75 -6.90 10.03
C GLY A 505 22.87 -7.91 10.15
N LEU A 506 23.70 -8.03 9.11
CA LEU A 506 24.88 -8.89 9.07
C LEU A 506 26.07 -8.06 8.57
N SER A 507 27.21 -8.20 9.21
CA SER A 507 28.49 -7.61 8.80
C SER A 507 29.55 -8.70 8.82
N LEU A 508 30.39 -8.76 7.80
CA LEU A 508 31.46 -9.74 7.63
C LEU A 508 32.78 -9.03 7.32
N ASP A 509 33.79 -9.23 8.16
CA ASP A 509 35.17 -8.84 7.84
C ASP A 509 36.12 -10.00 8.15
N THR A 510 36.59 -10.65 7.08
CA THR A 510 37.56 -11.76 7.15
C THR A 510 38.95 -11.34 6.67
N GLY A 511 39.17 -10.04 6.40
CA GLY A 511 40.34 -9.53 5.67
C GLY A 511 40.30 -9.79 4.15
N VAL A 512 39.84 -10.97 3.72
CA VAL A 512 39.70 -11.34 2.29
C VAL A 512 38.33 -10.93 1.73
N ILE A 513 37.27 -11.18 2.49
CA ILE A 513 35.89 -10.80 2.17
C ILE A 513 35.46 -9.74 3.17
N LYS A 514 35.02 -8.60 2.66
CA LYS A 514 34.47 -7.49 3.44
C LYS A 514 33.09 -7.15 2.92
N GLY A 515 32.13 -6.94 3.81
CA GLY A 515 30.80 -6.52 3.41
C GLY A 515 29.75 -6.76 4.48
N GLY A 516 28.50 -6.71 4.07
CA GLY A 516 27.38 -6.86 4.97
C GLY A 516 26.06 -6.95 4.22
N GLY A 517 24.98 -7.03 4.98
CA GLY A 517 23.65 -7.09 4.43
C GLY A 517 22.63 -6.84 5.52
N PHE A 518 21.39 -6.62 5.14
CA PHE A 518 20.30 -6.57 6.08
C PHE A 518 19.07 -7.26 5.51
N LEU A 519 18.24 -7.78 6.40
CA LEU A 519 16.93 -8.33 6.11
C LEU A 519 15.92 -7.53 6.92
N SER A 520 15.03 -6.83 6.23
CA SER A 520 13.85 -6.17 6.81
C SER A 520 12.66 -7.12 6.72
N ILE A 521 11.88 -7.23 7.81
CA ILE A 521 10.75 -8.14 7.94
C ILE A 521 9.53 -7.35 8.42
N ASP A 522 8.53 -7.20 7.56
CA ASP A 522 7.22 -6.61 7.87
C ASP A 522 6.14 -7.70 7.77
N VAL A 523 5.87 -8.38 8.88
CA VAL A 523 4.91 -9.50 8.93
C VAL A 523 3.47 -9.03 8.69
N ASP A 524 3.13 -7.82 9.12
CA ASP A 524 1.79 -7.24 8.96
C ASP A 524 1.50 -6.96 7.48
N LYS A 525 2.48 -6.46 6.72
CA LYS A 525 2.37 -6.34 5.26
C LYS A 525 2.70 -7.62 4.50
N GLY A 526 3.29 -8.61 5.17
CA GLY A 526 3.82 -9.82 4.52
C GLY A 526 4.95 -9.49 3.56
N GLU A 527 5.86 -8.58 3.92
CA GLU A 527 6.95 -8.10 3.08
C GLU A 527 8.31 -8.41 3.73
N TYR A 528 9.21 -9.01 2.96
CA TYR A 528 10.57 -9.36 3.38
C TYR A 528 11.54 -8.78 2.35
N ILE A 529 12.47 -7.95 2.81
CA ILE A 529 13.42 -7.28 1.92
C ILE A 529 14.83 -7.57 2.40
N GLY A 530 15.62 -8.26 1.58
CA GLY A 530 17.01 -8.58 1.84
C GLY A 530 17.95 -7.77 0.94
N VAL A 531 19.04 -7.27 1.50
CA VAL A 531 20.14 -6.64 0.76
C VAL A 531 21.46 -7.26 1.21
N LEU A 532 22.37 -7.46 0.27
CA LEU A 532 23.69 -8.03 0.50
C LEU A 532 24.72 -7.31 -0.38
N GLU A 533 25.84 -6.91 0.20
CA GLU A 533 26.97 -6.30 -0.48
C GLU A 533 28.26 -6.93 0.05
N LEU A 534 29.06 -7.52 -0.84
CA LEU A 534 30.29 -8.26 -0.52
C LEU A 534 31.40 -7.90 -1.50
N SER A 535 32.52 -7.41 -1.00
CA SER A 535 33.75 -7.16 -1.74
C SER A 535 34.80 -8.24 -1.43
N PHE A 536 35.42 -8.78 -2.47
CA PHE A 536 36.43 -9.82 -2.40
C PHE A 536 37.80 -9.22 -2.77
N GLN A 537 38.54 -8.76 -1.77
CA GLN A 537 39.86 -8.12 -1.91
C GLN A 537 39.90 -7.00 -2.99
N GLY A 538 38.78 -6.34 -3.26
CA GLY A 538 38.66 -5.30 -4.29
C GLY A 538 38.71 -5.79 -5.74
N PHE A 539 38.75 -7.11 -5.99
CA PHE A 539 38.74 -7.67 -7.35
C PHE A 539 37.34 -7.96 -7.88
N ILE A 540 36.41 -8.27 -6.98
CA ILE A 540 35.01 -8.56 -7.27
C ILE A 540 34.14 -7.89 -6.20
N ASP A 541 33.17 -7.09 -6.64
CA ASP A 541 32.15 -6.49 -5.80
C ASP A 541 30.78 -7.09 -6.18
N LEU A 542 30.24 -7.91 -5.28
CA LEU A 542 28.96 -8.60 -5.42
C LEU A 542 27.87 -7.84 -4.64
N LYS A 543 26.80 -7.50 -5.34
CA LYS A 543 25.64 -6.79 -4.80
C LYS A 543 24.37 -7.59 -5.09
N ALA A 544 23.51 -7.79 -4.10
CA ALA A 544 22.24 -8.50 -4.27
C ALA A 544 21.10 -7.85 -3.48
N ILE A 545 19.92 -7.77 -4.08
CA ILE A 545 18.68 -7.25 -3.49
C ILE A 545 17.57 -8.28 -3.74
N GLY A 546 16.84 -8.65 -2.70
CA GLY A 546 15.72 -9.57 -2.75
C GLY A 546 14.47 -8.96 -2.10
N ILE A 547 13.33 -9.04 -2.78
CA ILE A 547 12.03 -8.60 -2.26
C ILE A 547 11.07 -9.78 -2.36
N ILE A 548 10.46 -10.16 -1.23
CA ILE A 548 9.44 -11.20 -1.15
C ILE A 548 8.19 -10.59 -0.56
N ASN A 549 7.06 -10.74 -1.24
CA ASN A 549 5.74 -10.43 -0.71
C ASN A 549 4.97 -11.74 -0.53
N THR A 550 4.30 -11.93 0.60
CA THR A 550 3.50 -13.12 0.95
C THR A 550 2.01 -12.81 1.04
N LYS A 551 1.62 -11.56 0.75
CA LYS A 551 0.24 -11.09 0.62
C LYS A 551 0.11 -10.38 -0.73
N MET A 552 -0.94 -10.71 -1.47
CA MET A 552 -1.24 -10.07 -2.74
C MET A 552 -1.92 -8.71 -2.50
N PRO A 553 -1.96 -7.79 -3.49
CA PRO A 553 -2.59 -6.47 -3.34
C PRO A 553 -4.07 -6.51 -2.91
N ASP A 554 -4.78 -7.61 -3.18
CA ASP A 554 -6.17 -7.87 -2.77
C ASP A 554 -6.32 -8.44 -1.35
N GLY A 555 -5.20 -8.62 -0.63
CA GLY A 555 -5.15 -9.20 0.72
C GLY A 555 -5.15 -10.73 0.76
N SER A 556 -5.23 -11.41 -0.38
CA SER A 556 -5.20 -12.88 -0.46
C SER A 556 -3.81 -13.45 -0.15
N THR A 557 -3.78 -14.72 0.26
CA THR A 557 -2.53 -15.45 0.50
C THR A 557 -1.90 -15.88 -0.83
N GLY A 558 -0.74 -15.32 -1.15
CA GLY A 558 0.03 -15.62 -2.36
C GLY A 558 1.51 -15.35 -2.13
N PHE A 559 2.35 -15.43 -3.17
CA PHE A 559 3.73 -14.93 -3.06
C PHE A 559 4.19 -14.24 -4.34
N ALA A 560 5.00 -13.21 -4.20
CA ALA A 560 5.73 -12.58 -5.29
C ALA A 560 7.20 -12.42 -4.89
N LEU A 561 8.10 -12.62 -5.85
CA LEU A 561 9.55 -12.59 -5.62
C LEU A 561 10.20 -11.67 -6.64
N LEU A 562 11.18 -10.88 -6.21
CA LEU A 562 12.11 -10.16 -7.06
C LEU A 562 13.51 -10.33 -6.50
N ILE A 563 14.47 -10.69 -7.35
CA ILE A 563 15.88 -10.83 -7.01
C ILE A 563 16.69 -10.08 -8.07
N LEU A 564 17.52 -9.14 -7.64
CA LEU A 564 18.53 -8.44 -8.44
C LEU A 564 19.91 -8.84 -7.92
N ILE A 565 20.78 -9.34 -8.78
CA ILE A 565 22.16 -9.71 -8.44
C ILE A 565 23.10 -9.09 -9.46
N THR A 566 24.14 -8.41 -9.01
CA THR A 566 25.18 -7.80 -9.86
C THR A 566 26.56 -8.10 -9.29
N ALA A 567 27.53 -8.29 -10.16
CA ALA A 567 28.93 -8.49 -9.82
C ALA A 567 29.79 -7.59 -10.72
N GLU A 568 30.51 -6.65 -10.12
CA GLU A 568 31.51 -5.81 -10.78
C GLU A 568 32.89 -6.40 -10.50
N PHE A 569 33.80 -6.35 -11.46
CA PHE A 569 35.13 -6.94 -11.32
C PHE A 569 36.18 -6.18 -12.15
N THR A 570 37.46 -6.50 -11.94
CA THR A 570 38.55 -5.90 -12.72
C THR A 570 38.30 -6.07 -14.24
N PRO A 571 38.33 -4.99 -15.05
CA PRO A 571 37.96 -5.04 -16.47
C PRO A 571 38.63 -6.16 -17.26
N ILE A 572 37.82 -7.00 -17.91
CA ILE A 572 38.29 -8.09 -18.78
C ILE A 572 38.29 -7.60 -20.24
N GLN A 573 39.45 -7.53 -20.88
CA GLN A 573 39.58 -7.07 -22.27
C GLN A 573 38.84 -8.01 -23.25
N LEU A 574 37.93 -7.43 -24.06
CA LEU A 574 37.15 -8.10 -25.10
C LEU A 574 37.71 -7.86 -26.51
N GLY A 575 38.69 -6.96 -26.66
CA GLY A 575 39.28 -6.55 -27.94
C GLY A 575 38.75 -5.20 -28.43
N PHE A 576 39.45 -4.58 -29.39
CA PHE A 576 39.10 -3.25 -29.97
C PHE A 576 38.90 -2.13 -28.93
N GLY A 577 39.53 -2.27 -27.75
CA GLY A 577 39.41 -1.32 -26.65
C GLY A 577 38.18 -1.53 -25.76
N PHE A 578 37.34 -2.54 -26.01
CA PHE A 578 36.20 -2.88 -25.16
C PHE A 578 36.58 -3.76 -23.98
N THR A 579 35.98 -3.53 -22.83
CA THR A 579 36.18 -4.33 -21.62
C THR A 579 34.86 -4.78 -21.02
N LEU A 580 34.79 -5.98 -20.46
CA LEU A 580 33.69 -6.41 -19.61
C LEU A 580 34.03 -6.05 -18.17
N ASN A 581 33.24 -5.17 -17.56
CA ASN A 581 33.48 -4.61 -16.23
C ASN A 581 32.54 -5.23 -15.18
N GLY A 582 31.43 -5.82 -15.60
CA GLY A 582 30.48 -6.45 -14.68
C GLY A 582 29.40 -7.26 -15.39
N VAL A 583 28.79 -8.18 -14.65
CA VAL A 583 27.65 -8.99 -15.08
C VAL A 583 26.58 -8.98 -13.99
N GLY A 584 25.32 -9.08 -14.38
CA GLY A 584 24.22 -9.16 -13.44
C GLY A 584 22.98 -9.80 -14.03
N GLY A 585 21.95 -9.89 -13.22
CA GLY A 585 20.63 -10.23 -13.69
C GLY A 585 19.56 -9.95 -12.66
N LEU A 586 18.35 -9.73 -13.16
CA LEU A 586 17.14 -9.66 -12.35
C LEU A 586 16.23 -10.84 -12.69
N LEU A 587 15.63 -11.43 -11.67
CA LEU A 587 14.64 -12.49 -11.76
C LEU A 587 13.43 -12.07 -10.94
N ALA A 588 12.24 -12.12 -11.54
CA ALA A 588 11.00 -11.83 -10.83
C ALA A 588 9.93 -12.90 -11.10
N VAL A 589 9.15 -13.25 -10.08
CA VAL A 589 8.06 -14.22 -10.11
C VAL A 589 6.81 -13.56 -9.57
N ASN A 590 5.68 -13.75 -10.28
CA ASN A 590 4.42 -13.06 -10.02
C ASN A 590 4.59 -11.53 -10.02
N ARG A 591 5.42 -11.05 -10.97
CA ARG A 591 5.66 -9.64 -11.25
C ARG A 591 5.79 -9.46 -12.75
N SER A 592 5.29 -8.33 -13.26
CA SER A 592 5.33 -7.95 -14.68
C SER A 592 6.05 -6.62 -14.83
N THR A 593 6.53 -6.30 -16.02
CA THR A 593 7.21 -5.03 -16.33
C THR A 593 6.18 -3.96 -16.66
N ASP A 594 6.18 -2.85 -15.92
CA ASP A 594 5.37 -1.68 -16.25
C ASP A 594 6.14 -0.77 -17.22
N LEU A 595 5.67 -0.71 -18.47
CA LEU A 595 6.32 0.04 -19.54
C LEU A 595 6.27 1.56 -19.31
N ASP A 596 5.20 2.08 -18.72
CA ASP A 596 5.05 3.52 -18.50
C ASP A 596 5.89 3.96 -17.30
N ALA A 597 5.97 3.14 -16.26
CA ALA A 597 6.91 3.33 -15.16
C ALA A 597 8.36 3.26 -15.66
N LEU A 598 8.68 2.33 -16.56
CA LEU A 598 10.02 2.21 -17.15
C LEU A 598 10.40 3.44 -17.99
N ARG A 599 9.50 3.90 -18.87
CA ARG A 599 9.67 5.14 -19.67
C ARG A 599 9.86 6.37 -18.79
N THR A 600 9.06 6.48 -17.74
CA THR A 600 9.24 7.53 -16.72
C THR A 600 10.60 7.41 -16.05
N GLY A 601 11.01 6.18 -15.72
CA GLY A 601 12.31 5.85 -15.14
C GLY A 601 13.50 6.27 -15.99
N VAL A 602 13.38 6.24 -17.33
CA VAL A 602 14.41 6.76 -18.25
C VAL A 602 14.64 8.24 -18.02
N ARG A 603 13.56 9.02 -17.87
CA ARG A 603 13.59 10.49 -17.66
C ARG A 603 14.00 10.86 -16.23
N THR A 604 13.62 10.08 -15.22
CA THR A 604 13.91 10.36 -13.80
C THR A 604 15.23 9.77 -13.30
N GLY A 605 15.86 8.89 -14.08
CA GLY A 605 17.09 8.20 -13.69
C GLY A 605 16.88 6.94 -12.84
N ALA A 606 15.64 6.51 -12.60
CA ALA A 606 15.33 5.30 -11.84
C ALA A 606 15.92 4.02 -12.46
N ILE A 607 16.20 4.02 -13.77
CA ILE A 607 16.82 2.87 -14.45
C ILE A 607 18.23 2.54 -13.94
N SER A 608 18.94 3.54 -13.40
CA SER A 608 20.25 3.34 -12.76
C SER A 608 20.15 2.54 -11.45
N SER A 609 18.99 2.51 -10.82
CA SER A 609 18.72 1.70 -9.62
C SER A 609 18.56 0.21 -9.94
N ILE A 610 18.28 -0.13 -11.20
CA ILE A 610 17.92 -1.50 -11.63
C ILE A 610 19.10 -2.23 -12.27
N LEU A 611 19.96 -1.53 -13.01
CA LEU A 611 21.08 -2.14 -13.73
C LEU A 611 22.25 -2.50 -12.80
N PHE A 612 23.08 -1.51 -12.43
CA PHE A 612 24.23 -1.67 -11.54
C PHE A 612 24.18 -0.59 -10.44
N PRO A 613 23.32 -0.77 -9.41
CA PRO A 613 23.14 0.24 -8.38
C PRO A 613 24.43 0.50 -7.59
N GLN A 614 24.68 1.77 -7.30
CA GLN A 614 25.79 2.24 -6.48
C GLN A 614 25.28 2.62 -5.08
N ASP A 615 26.14 2.45 -4.07
CA ASP A 615 25.84 2.75 -2.66
C ASP A 615 24.48 2.23 -2.20
N ILE A 616 24.27 0.90 -2.31
CA ILE A 616 22.97 0.28 -2.07
C ILE A 616 22.48 0.58 -0.66
N VAL A 617 23.37 0.50 0.33
CA VAL A 617 23.01 0.72 1.74
C VAL A 617 22.47 2.14 1.97
N ALA A 618 23.05 3.16 1.33
CA ALA A 618 22.61 4.54 1.46
C ALA A 618 21.30 4.83 0.69
N ASN A 619 21.12 4.17 -0.45
CA ASN A 619 20.01 4.43 -1.38
C ASN A 619 18.88 3.39 -1.32
N VAL A 620 18.89 2.50 -0.33
CA VAL A 620 18.08 1.28 -0.34
C VAL A 620 16.59 1.55 -0.47
N THR A 621 16.06 2.56 0.22
CA THR A 621 14.64 2.93 0.16
C THR A 621 14.23 3.36 -1.25
N ARG A 622 15.09 4.14 -1.92
CA ARG A 622 14.87 4.58 -3.31
C ARG A 622 14.92 3.39 -4.27
N ILE A 623 15.94 2.54 -4.15
CA ILE A 623 16.10 1.37 -5.02
C ILE A 623 14.92 0.41 -4.88
N ILE A 624 14.46 0.13 -3.65
CA ILE A 624 13.28 -0.72 -3.41
C ILE A 624 12.02 -0.10 -4.01
N SER A 625 11.84 1.21 -3.86
CA SER A 625 10.69 1.92 -4.44
C SER A 625 10.69 1.84 -5.97
N ASP A 626 11.84 2.10 -6.59
CA ASP A 626 12.01 2.04 -8.05
C ASP A 626 11.74 0.61 -8.58
N LEU A 627 12.29 -0.42 -7.92
CA LEU A 627 12.06 -1.82 -8.26
C LEU A 627 10.58 -2.21 -8.15
N LYS A 628 9.87 -1.72 -7.11
CA LYS A 628 8.44 -2.00 -6.94
C LYS A 628 7.56 -1.28 -7.95
N ALA A 629 7.94 -0.06 -8.35
CA ALA A 629 7.22 0.73 -9.35
C ALA A 629 7.38 0.15 -10.75
N ILE A 630 8.60 -0.27 -11.12
CA ILE A 630 8.90 -0.77 -12.47
C ILE A 630 8.51 -2.25 -12.64
N PHE A 631 8.54 -3.04 -11.55
CA PHE A 631 8.16 -4.44 -11.56
C PHE A 631 7.00 -4.74 -10.59
N PRO A 632 5.78 -4.22 -10.82
CA PRO A 632 4.64 -4.44 -9.94
C PRO A 632 4.23 -5.92 -9.85
N ILE A 633 3.49 -6.25 -8.79
CA ILE A 633 2.98 -7.62 -8.54
C ILE A 633 1.84 -7.93 -9.52
N VAL A 634 2.05 -8.94 -10.37
CA VAL A 634 1.07 -9.45 -11.33
C VAL A 634 1.18 -10.97 -11.36
N GLU A 635 0.11 -11.66 -10.96
CA GLU A 635 0.12 -13.12 -10.84
C GLU A 635 0.34 -13.82 -12.19
N GLY A 636 1.15 -14.87 -12.21
CA GLY A 636 1.39 -15.67 -13.42
C GLY A 636 2.46 -15.12 -14.36
N HIS A 637 3.01 -13.93 -14.09
CA HIS A 637 4.13 -13.36 -14.84
C HIS A 637 5.48 -13.79 -14.28
N PHE A 638 6.46 -13.92 -15.18
CA PHE A 638 7.83 -14.28 -14.87
C PHE A 638 8.80 -13.48 -15.72
N ILE A 639 9.76 -12.84 -15.06
CA ILE A 639 10.74 -11.96 -15.69
C ILE A 639 12.14 -12.55 -15.53
N ILE A 640 12.89 -12.58 -16.63
CA ILE A 640 14.34 -12.76 -16.61
C ILE A 640 14.96 -11.56 -17.31
N ALA A 641 15.90 -10.90 -16.62
CA ALA A 641 16.61 -9.75 -17.17
C ALA A 641 18.13 -9.88 -16.98
N PRO A 642 18.87 -10.58 -17.87
CA PRO A 642 20.33 -10.54 -17.86
C PRO A 642 20.89 -9.13 -18.12
N MET A 643 22.02 -8.82 -17.48
CA MET A 643 22.66 -7.50 -17.56
C MET A 643 24.19 -7.62 -17.70
N ALA A 644 24.79 -6.66 -18.36
CA ALA A 644 26.24 -6.54 -18.53
C ALA A 644 26.68 -5.08 -18.48
N LYS A 645 27.87 -4.84 -17.94
CA LYS A 645 28.54 -3.54 -17.92
C LYS A 645 29.78 -3.60 -18.80
N ILE A 646 29.79 -2.83 -19.88
CA ILE A 646 30.82 -2.84 -20.92
C ILE A 646 31.53 -1.48 -20.91
N GLY A 647 32.85 -1.47 -20.76
CA GLY A 647 33.70 -0.29 -20.90
C GLY A 647 34.32 -0.18 -22.28
N TRP A 648 34.76 1.01 -22.65
CA TRP A 648 35.60 1.27 -23.82
C TRP A 648 36.69 2.31 -23.50
N GLY A 649 37.93 1.99 -23.86
CA GLY A 649 39.14 2.77 -23.55
C GLY A 649 39.83 2.33 -22.25
N THR A 650 41.12 2.65 -22.10
CA THR A 650 41.91 2.34 -20.89
C THR A 650 42.70 3.60 -20.46
N PRO A 651 42.33 4.28 -19.36
CA PRO A 651 41.18 4.03 -18.46
C PRO A 651 39.83 4.17 -19.19
N THR A 652 38.77 3.54 -18.66
CA THR A 652 37.43 3.53 -19.27
C THR A 652 36.93 4.95 -19.56
N LEU A 653 36.76 5.28 -20.84
CA LEU A 653 36.27 6.58 -21.29
C LEU A 653 34.74 6.57 -21.44
N ILE A 654 34.22 5.44 -21.94
CA ILE A 654 32.78 5.21 -22.15
C ILE A 654 32.40 3.93 -21.41
N SER A 655 31.32 3.98 -20.63
CA SER A 655 30.72 2.83 -19.97
C SER A 655 29.28 2.67 -20.42
N LEU A 656 28.90 1.46 -20.81
CA LEU A 656 27.54 1.08 -21.16
C LEU A 656 27.07 0.00 -20.18
N GLU A 657 26.09 0.34 -19.36
CA GLU A 657 25.32 -0.63 -18.59
C GLU A 657 24.11 -1.03 -19.45
N LEU A 658 23.94 -2.33 -19.68
CA LEU A 658 22.90 -2.86 -20.57
C LEU A 658 22.15 -4.00 -19.88
N GLY A 659 20.82 -3.98 -19.96
CA GLY A 659 19.93 -5.04 -19.52
C GLY A 659 18.95 -5.43 -20.62
N ILE A 660 18.64 -6.72 -20.72
CA ILE A 660 17.64 -7.25 -21.65
C ILE A 660 16.57 -7.94 -20.82
N ILE A 661 15.38 -7.36 -20.72
CA ILE A 661 14.24 -7.86 -19.96
C ILE A 661 13.37 -8.73 -20.88
N ILE A 662 13.06 -9.93 -20.42
CA ILE A 662 12.14 -10.87 -21.05
C ILE A 662 11.01 -11.15 -20.06
N ASP A 663 9.79 -10.75 -20.43
CA ASP A 663 8.55 -10.98 -19.66
C ASP A 663 7.74 -12.12 -20.29
N ILE A 664 7.23 -13.04 -19.48
CA ILE A 664 6.47 -14.25 -19.88
C ILE A 664 5.21 -14.29 -19.01
N PRO A 665 3.99 -14.53 -19.54
CA PRO A 665 3.66 -15.23 -20.79
C PRO A 665 3.49 -14.35 -22.04
N THR A 666 3.33 -13.04 -21.91
CA THR A 666 3.26 -12.12 -23.05
C THR A 666 4.69 -11.78 -23.48
N PRO A 667 5.25 -12.39 -24.54
CA PRO A 667 6.67 -12.29 -24.85
C PRO A 667 6.99 -10.85 -25.25
N GLN A 668 7.45 -10.05 -24.29
CA GLN A 668 7.95 -8.70 -24.52
C GLN A 668 9.45 -8.72 -24.38
N LEU A 669 10.14 -8.18 -25.39
CA LEU A 669 11.58 -7.99 -25.36
C LEU A 669 11.86 -6.51 -25.14
N VAL A 670 12.41 -6.18 -23.98
CA VAL A 670 12.74 -4.80 -23.60
C VAL A 670 14.25 -4.69 -23.36
N ILE A 671 14.89 -3.71 -23.97
CA ILE A 671 16.28 -3.32 -23.72
C ILE A 671 16.29 -2.10 -22.82
N LEU A 672 17.19 -2.09 -21.84
CA LEU A 672 17.40 -1.00 -20.90
C LEU A 672 18.89 -0.68 -20.87
N GLY A 673 19.27 0.59 -20.83
CA GLY A 673 20.67 0.92 -20.67
C GLY A 673 20.98 2.31 -20.15
N VAL A 674 22.18 2.45 -19.63
CA VAL A 674 22.77 3.71 -19.17
C VAL A 674 24.13 3.83 -19.82
N LEU A 675 24.27 4.78 -20.73
CA LEU A 675 25.52 5.15 -21.39
C LEU A 675 26.13 6.32 -20.62
N ARG A 676 27.37 6.17 -20.14
CA ARG A 676 28.15 7.21 -19.49
C ARG A 676 29.43 7.48 -20.28
N CYS A 677 29.73 8.74 -20.55
CA CYS A 677 31.00 9.21 -21.09
C CYS A 677 31.49 10.35 -20.22
N VAL A 678 32.62 10.14 -19.54
CA VAL A 678 33.20 11.12 -18.63
C VAL A 678 34.63 11.37 -19.04
N LEU A 679 34.93 12.59 -19.48
CA LEU A 679 36.22 12.97 -20.05
C LEU A 679 36.81 14.20 -19.33
N PRO A 680 38.13 14.24 -19.04
CA PRO A 680 39.11 13.16 -19.19
C PRO A 680 39.08 12.13 -18.04
N THR A 681 38.69 12.55 -16.83
CA THR A 681 38.53 11.71 -15.62
C THR A 681 37.34 12.20 -14.80
N GLU A 682 36.79 11.38 -13.90
CA GLU A 682 35.62 11.75 -13.08
C GLU A 682 35.89 12.96 -12.17
N ASP A 683 37.06 13.02 -11.55
CA ASP A 683 37.44 14.10 -10.62
C ASP A 683 37.64 15.46 -11.30
N ALA A 684 37.89 15.48 -12.62
CA ALA A 684 38.15 16.67 -13.42
C ALA A 684 37.32 16.71 -14.71
N ALA A 685 36.08 16.21 -14.64
CA ALA A 685 35.22 16.01 -15.82
C ALA A 685 34.88 17.33 -16.55
N ILE A 686 35.42 17.49 -17.76
CA ILE A 686 35.10 18.54 -18.73
C ILE A 686 33.78 18.19 -19.44
N LEU A 687 33.63 16.94 -19.85
CA LEU A 687 32.38 16.40 -20.38
C LEU A 687 31.91 15.32 -19.44
N LYS A 688 30.67 15.45 -18.94
CA LYS A 688 29.94 14.38 -18.28
C LYS A 688 28.66 14.18 -19.07
N LEU A 689 28.61 13.14 -19.87
CA LEU A 689 27.43 12.78 -20.65
C LEU A 689 26.87 11.48 -20.08
N GLN A 690 25.62 11.50 -19.64
CA GLN A 690 24.88 10.31 -19.27
C GLN A 690 23.56 10.27 -20.03
N VAL A 691 23.39 9.23 -20.84
CA VAL A 691 22.18 8.95 -21.60
C VAL A 691 21.52 7.71 -21.01
N ASN A 692 20.35 7.91 -20.44
CA ASN A 692 19.48 6.82 -19.99
C ASN A 692 18.60 6.43 -21.17
N PHE A 693 18.40 5.14 -21.43
CA PHE A 693 17.50 4.71 -22.49
C PHE A 693 16.78 3.39 -22.18
N ALA A 694 15.59 3.23 -22.76
CA ALA A 694 14.86 1.98 -22.80
C ALA A 694 14.18 1.83 -24.16
N GLY A 695 14.03 0.61 -24.64
CA GLY A 695 13.24 0.33 -25.84
C GLY A 695 12.72 -1.08 -25.82
N GLY A 696 11.75 -1.40 -26.66
CA GLY A 696 11.23 -2.75 -26.71
C GLY A 696 10.33 -3.00 -27.90
N ILE A 697 10.05 -4.27 -28.10
CA ILE A 697 9.13 -4.76 -29.13
C ILE A 697 7.94 -5.42 -28.42
N ASN A 698 6.76 -4.87 -28.64
CA ASN A 698 5.50 -5.48 -28.25
C ASN A 698 4.93 -6.20 -29.49
N PHE A 699 5.06 -7.52 -29.52
CA PHE A 699 4.61 -8.32 -30.65
C PHE A 699 3.08 -8.38 -30.79
N ASP A 700 2.35 -8.29 -29.67
CA ASP A 700 0.88 -8.32 -29.66
C ASP A 700 0.28 -7.05 -30.28
N LYS A 701 0.86 -5.88 -29.96
CA LYS A 701 0.44 -4.57 -30.50
C LYS A 701 1.11 -4.22 -31.83
N GLY A 702 2.09 -5.00 -32.28
CA GLY A 702 2.92 -4.68 -33.43
C GLY A 702 3.62 -3.32 -33.31
N LEU A 703 4.27 -3.06 -32.17
CA LEU A 703 4.91 -1.77 -31.88
C LEU A 703 6.35 -1.94 -31.39
N LEU A 704 7.29 -1.28 -32.05
CA LEU A 704 8.63 -1.00 -31.54
C LEU A 704 8.67 0.41 -30.99
N TRP A 705 9.20 0.55 -29.78
CA TRP A 705 9.38 1.84 -29.12
C TRP A 705 10.81 1.94 -28.56
N PHE A 706 11.35 3.15 -28.51
CA PHE A 706 12.63 3.45 -27.87
C PHE A 706 12.58 4.89 -27.35
N ASP A 707 13.01 5.10 -26.11
CA ASP A 707 13.06 6.38 -25.43
C ASP A 707 14.45 6.56 -24.81
N ALA A 708 15.02 7.76 -24.94
CA ALA A 708 16.28 8.13 -24.33
C ALA A 708 16.21 9.53 -23.73
N SER A 709 16.92 9.78 -22.64
CA SER A 709 16.95 11.08 -21.96
C SER A 709 18.35 11.38 -21.44
N LEU A 710 18.77 12.63 -21.62
CA LEU A 710 19.98 13.16 -20.99
C LEU A 710 19.72 13.34 -19.50
N PHE A 711 20.56 12.71 -18.69
CA PHE A 711 20.48 12.76 -17.24
C PHE A 711 21.79 13.28 -16.67
N ASP A 712 21.73 14.19 -15.69
CA ASP A 712 22.91 14.76 -14.99
C ASP A 712 24.12 15.05 -15.92
N SER A 713 23.82 15.60 -17.09
CA SER A 713 24.78 15.81 -18.17
C SER A 713 25.26 17.25 -18.21
N ARG A 714 26.58 17.45 -18.36
CA ARG A 714 27.21 18.77 -18.42
C ARG A 714 28.40 18.81 -19.37
N LEU A 715 28.58 19.97 -20.00
CA LEU A 715 29.78 20.34 -20.74
C LEU A 715 30.38 21.58 -20.07
N LEU A 716 31.57 21.45 -19.49
CA LEU A 716 32.18 22.42 -18.59
C LEU A 716 31.23 22.75 -17.42
N VAL A 717 30.71 23.97 -17.37
CA VAL A 717 29.73 24.45 -16.38
C VAL A 717 28.29 24.44 -16.92
N PHE A 718 28.11 24.13 -18.20
CA PHE A 718 26.82 24.22 -18.89
C PHE A 718 26.05 22.92 -18.77
N THR A 719 24.82 23.00 -18.26
CA THR A 719 23.92 21.86 -18.12
C THR A 719 23.35 21.48 -19.49
N LEU A 720 23.34 20.19 -19.79
CA LEU A 720 22.73 19.60 -20.99
C LEU A 720 21.47 18.83 -20.60
N THR A 721 20.36 19.09 -21.29
CA THR A 721 19.12 18.33 -21.11
C THR A 721 18.48 18.04 -22.46
N GLY A 722 17.63 17.02 -22.55
CA GLY A 722 16.92 16.69 -23.78
C GLY A 722 16.44 15.24 -23.82
N ASP A 723 15.35 15.03 -24.54
CA ASP A 723 14.75 13.70 -24.74
C ASP A 723 14.81 13.28 -26.20
N MET A 724 14.84 11.97 -26.45
CA MET A 724 14.72 11.35 -27.76
C MET A 724 13.71 10.21 -27.70
N ALA A 725 12.92 10.05 -28.76
CA ALA A 725 11.97 8.96 -28.91
C ALA A 725 11.94 8.42 -30.34
N LEU A 726 11.70 7.12 -30.46
CA LEU A 726 11.41 6.41 -31.71
C LEU A 726 10.15 5.56 -31.50
N ARG A 727 9.23 5.59 -32.46
CA ARG A 727 8.03 4.73 -32.53
C ARG A 727 7.91 4.17 -33.94
N ILE A 728 7.75 2.85 -34.03
CA ILE A 728 7.46 2.13 -35.28
C ILE A 728 6.31 1.17 -35.00
N GLY A 729 5.11 1.51 -35.44
CA GLY A 729 3.92 0.67 -35.38
C GLY A 729 3.62 0.01 -36.72
N TRP A 730 3.43 -1.30 -36.71
CA TRP A 730 2.99 -2.12 -37.85
C TRP A 730 1.73 -2.95 -37.56
N GLY A 731 1.19 -2.86 -36.33
CA GLY A 731 -0.10 -3.45 -35.96
C GLY A 731 -1.28 -2.59 -36.41
N ASP A 732 -2.35 -2.56 -35.60
CA ASP A 732 -3.59 -1.84 -35.91
C ASP A 732 -3.38 -0.32 -36.08
N GLU A 733 -2.46 0.28 -35.31
CA GLU A 733 -2.04 1.67 -35.44
C GLU A 733 -0.64 1.77 -36.08
N LYS A 734 -0.61 2.07 -37.38
CA LYS A 734 0.63 2.28 -38.13
C LYS A 734 1.20 3.66 -37.84
N VAL A 735 2.41 3.73 -37.28
CA VAL A 735 3.07 4.99 -36.92
C VAL A 735 4.56 4.90 -37.19
N PHE A 736 5.15 5.95 -37.73
CA PHE A 736 6.60 6.11 -37.81
C PHE A 736 6.97 7.50 -37.30
N ILE A 737 7.69 7.55 -36.18
CA ILE A 737 8.12 8.80 -35.53
C ILE A 737 9.55 8.63 -35.04
N VAL A 738 10.41 9.59 -35.36
CA VAL A 738 11.70 9.83 -34.71
C VAL A 738 11.67 11.27 -34.21
N SER A 739 11.88 11.51 -32.92
CA SER A 739 11.93 12.87 -32.36
C SER A 739 13.11 13.00 -31.41
N VAL A 740 13.85 14.09 -31.52
CA VAL A 740 14.89 14.54 -30.60
C VAL A 740 14.52 15.95 -30.19
N GLY A 741 14.25 16.16 -28.91
CA GLY A 741 13.81 17.46 -28.41
C GLY A 741 12.34 17.79 -28.69
N GLY A 742 11.50 16.84 -29.12
CA GLY A 742 10.07 17.06 -29.35
C GLY A 742 9.70 17.46 -30.79
N PHE A 743 8.55 18.10 -30.96
CA PHE A 743 7.91 18.35 -32.26
C PHE A 743 7.74 19.86 -32.53
N HIS A 744 7.32 20.19 -33.75
CA HIS A 744 6.90 21.52 -34.14
C HIS A 744 5.66 21.97 -33.34
N PRO A 745 5.57 23.22 -32.86
CA PRO A 745 4.45 23.69 -32.03
C PRO A 745 3.06 23.52 -32.67
N ALA A 746 2.97 23.71 -33.99
CA ALA A 746 1.73 23.54 -34.76
C ALA A 746 1.41 22.08 -35.15
N PHE A 747 2.24 21.10 -34.78
CA PHE A 747 2.00 19.70 -35.10
C PHE A 747 1.12 19.04 -34.04
N HIS A 748 -0.11 18.67 -34.40
CA HIS A 748 -1.12 18.17 -33.45
C HIS A 748 -1.26 16.64 -33.41
N GLU A 749 -0.69 15.91 -34.37
CA GLU A 749 -0.73 14.43 -34.45
C GLU A 749 0.35 13.77 -33.57
N ILE A 750 0.56 14.28 -32.36
CA ILE A 750 1.57 13.75 -31.43
C ILE A 750 0.94 12.63 -30.59
N PRO A 751 1.51 11.42 -30.55
CA PRO A 751 1.10 10.37 -29.62
C PRO A 751 1.12 10.87 -28.18
N LYS A 752 0.11 10.48 -27.40
CA LYS A 752 -0.06 10.99 -26.02
C LYS A 752 1.17 10.75 -25.14
N ASP A 753 1.87 9.64 -25.30
CA ASP A 753 3.08 9.29 -24.54
C ASP A 753 4.31 10.17 -24.88
N LEU A 754 4.29 10.84 -26.02
CA LEU A 754 5.33 11.77 -26.49
C LEU A 754 4.99 13.24 -26.24
N THR A 755 3.83 13.53 -25.64
CA THR A 755 3.51 14.89 -25.19
C THR A 755 4.44 15.28 -24.02
N GLY A 756 5.03 16.47 -24.09
CA GLY A 756 5.91 16.98 -23.02
C GLY A 756 7.38 16.51 -23.08
N MET A 757 7.88 16.08 -24.24
CA MET A 757 9.32 15.86 -24.43
C MET A 757 10.14 17.14 -24.17
N LYS A 758 11.25 17.02 -23.43
CA LYS A 758 12.17 18.14 -23.19
C LYS A 758 12.97 18.45 -24.45
N ARG A 759 13.02 19.74 -24.82
CA ARG A 759 13.89 20.25 -25.90
C ARG A 759 15.35 19.87 -25.60
N LEU A 760 16.13 19.56 -26.63
CA LEU A 760 17.56 19.42 -26.48
C LEU A 760 18.13 20.80 -26.19
N SER A 761 18.64 21.03 -24.98
CA SER A 761 19.04 22.36 -24.52
C SER A 761 20.39 22.36 -23.83
N ILE A 762 21.10 23.48 -24.01
CA ILE A 762 22.30 23.85 -23.29
C ILE A 762 22.04 25.16 -22.55
N SER A 763 22.27 25.16 -21.23
CA SER A 763 22.21 26.36 -20.42
C SER A 763 23.60 26.99 -20.35
N LEU A 764 23.78 28.12 -21.04
CA LEU A 764 25.04 28.87 -21.10
C LEU A 764 25.25 29.74 -19.85
N LEU A 765 24.16 30.15 -19.19
CA LEU A 765 24.18 30.74 -17.87
C LEU A 765 23.08 30.09 -17.05
N SER A 766 23.48 29.29 -16.06
CA SER A 766 22.61 28.40 -15.30
C SER A 766 22.07 29.00 -13.99
N GLY A 767 22.40 30.26 -13.69
CA GLY A 767 21.92 30.96 -12.49
C GLY A 767 20.47 31.42 -12.63
N ASP A 768 19.82 31.76 -11.51
CA ASP A 768 18.46 32.33 -11.53
C ASP A 768 18.42 33.66 -12.30
N ASN A 769 19.55 34.39 -12.27
CA ASN A 769 19.74 35.66 -12.93
C ASN A 769 21.24 36.02 -13.02
N PRO A 770 21.83 36.27 -14.21
CA PRO A 770 21.23 36.13 -15.55
C PRO A 770 21.18 34.67 -16.03
N ARG A 771 20.21 34.36 -16.90
CA ARG A 771 20.06 33.05 -17.59
C ARG A 771 20.13 33.20 -19.11
N ILE A 772 20.84 32.30 -19.77
CA ILE A 772 20.88 32.15 -21.23
C ILE A 772 20.73 30.67 -21.55
N THR A 773 19.71 30.33 -22.33
CA THR A 773 19.39 28.96 -22.71
C THR A 773 19.23 28.86 -24.21
N VAL A 774 19.87 27.87 -24.83
CA VAL A 774 19.66 27.53 -26.24
C VAL A 774 19.00 26.17 -26.28
N ALA A 775 17.85 26.08 -26.93
CA ALA A 775 17.05 24.88 -27.08
C ALA A 775 16.82 24.57 -28.57
N THR A 776 16.78 23.29 -28.93
CA THR A 776 16.49 22.83 -30.29
C THR A 776 15.68 21.54 -30.29
N TYR A 777 15.01 21.28 -31.41
CA TYR A 777 14.34 20.03 -31.68
C TYR A 777 14.44 19.64 -33.15
N PHE A 778 14.27 18.34 -33.39
CA PHE A 778 14.20 17.74 -34.69
C PHE A 778 13.25 16.54 -34.65
N ALA A 779 12.30 16.46 -35.58
CA ALA A 779 11.41 15.30 -35.68
C ALA A 779 11.17 14.89 -37.13
N ILE A 780 11.02 13.59 -37.34
CA ILE A 780 10.63 12.97 -38.61
C ILE A 780 9.38 12.13 -38.33
N THR A 781 8.33 12.38 -39.09
CA THR A 781 7.11 11.55 -39.09
C THR A 781 6.90 10.92 -40.46
N SER A 782 5.86 10.12 -40.64
CA SER A 782 5.51 9.55 -41.95
C SER A 782 5.37 10.59 -43.07
N ASN A 783 4.93 11.82 -42.73
CA ASN A 783 4.60 12.84 -43.72
C ASN A 783 5.40 14.15 -43.60
N THR A 784 6.15 14.34 -42.49
CA THR A 784 6.81 15.63 -42.21
C THR A 784 8.23 15.47 -41.69
N VAL A 785 9.07 16.47 -41.99
CA VAL A 785 10.32 16.77 -41.28
C VAL A 785 10.18 18.10 -40.57
N GLN A 786 10.58 18.12 -39.32
CA GLN A 786 10.39 19.23 -38.41
C GLN A 786 11.72 19.59 -37.77
N SER A 787 12.03 20.87 -37.66
CA SER A 787 13.21 21.35 -36.95
C SER A 787 12.92 22.70 -36.35
N GLY A 788 13.52 23.01 -35.21
CA GLY A 788 13.49 24.37 -34.70
C GLY A 788 14.57 24.59 -33.66
N ALA A 789 14.89 25.85 -33.44
CA ALA A 789 15.84 26.27 -32.42
C ALA A 789 15.41 27.60 -31.84
N ARG A 790 15.67 27.80 -30.55
CA ARG A 790 15.34 29.01 -29.82
C ARG A 790 16.42 29.30 -28.78
N ALA A 791 16.97 30.50 -28.83
CA ALA A 791 17.83 31.05 -27.80
C ALA A 791 17.03 32.06 -26.97
N GLU A 792 17.11 31.96 -25.65
CA GLU A 792 16.44 32.84 -24.70
C GLU A 792 17.48 33.47 -23.76
N LEU A 793 17.31 34.76 -23.48
CA LEU A 793 18.09 35.57 -22.56
C LEU A 793 17.13 36.14 -21.51
N TYR A 794 17.50 36.05 -20.23
CA TYR A 794 16.83 36.77 -19.17
C TYR A 794 17.82 37.29 -18.13
N ALA A 795 17.67 38.54 -17.74
CA ALA A 795 18.46 39.17 -16.69
C ALA A 795 17.59 40.16 -15.89
N GLU A 796 17.70 40.19 -14.57
CA GLU A 796 16.92 41.03 -13.68
C GLU A 796 17.83 41.94 -12.85
N ALA A 797 17.44 43.20 -12.67
CA ALA A 797 18.12 44.13 -11.78
C ALA A 797 17.16 45.24 -11.33
N CYS A 798 17.23 45.61 -10.05
CA CYS A 798 16.52 46.79 -9.51
C CYS A 798 15.00 46.80 -9.77
N GLY A 799 14.33 45.65 -9.74
CA GLY A 799 12.88 45.53 -9.98
C GLY A 799 12.46 45.51 -11.46
N PHE A 800 13.43 45.56 -12.38
CA PHE A 800 13.23 45.43 -13.82
C PHE A 800 13.91 44.16 -14.35
N ASN A 801 13.40 43.60 -15.44
CA ASN A 801 14.06 42.51 -16.15
C ASN A 801 14.18 42.77 -17.65
N VAL A 802 15.22 42.23 -18.27
CA VAL A 802 15.42 42.15 -19.70
C VAL A 802 15.12 40.73 -20.12
N PHE A 803 14.19 40.54 -21.05
CA PHE A 803 13.89 39.26 -21.67
C PHE A 803 14.09 39.36 -23.17
N GLY A 804 14.92 38.48 -23.73
CA GLY A 804 15.15 38.39 -25.16
C GLY A 804 14.98 36.97 -25.66
N TYR A 805 14.52 36.81 -26.88
CA TYR A 805 14.45 35.53 -27.56
C TYR A 805 14.78 35.68 -29.05
N ILE A 806 15.33 34.64 -29.64
CA ILE A 806 15.46 34.50 -31.09
C ILE A 806 15.30 33.03 -31.43
N GLY A 807 14.49 32.70 -32.42
CA GLY A 807 14.28 31.33 -32.82
C GLY A 807 13.62 31.20 -34.17
N TYR A 808 13.62 29.97 -34.66
CA TYR A 808 12.88 29.56 -35.83
C TYR A 808 12.23 28.19 -35.61
N ASP A 809 11.12 27.97 -36.29
CA ASP A 809 10.39 26.71 -36.36
C ASP A 809 10.15 26.38 -37.83
N LEU A 810 10.61 25.22 -38.27
CA LEU A 810 10.52 24.71 -39.64
C LEU A 810 9.64 23.46 -39.66
N LEU A 811 8.65 23.45 -40.54
CA LEU A 811 7.78 22.33 -40.85
C LEU A 811 7.83 22.06 -42.36
N VAL A 812 8.37 20.91 -42.76
CA VAL A 812 8.45 20.46 -44.15
C VAL A 812 7.50 19.29 -44.34
N GLN A 813 6.57 19.39 -45.27
CA GLN A 813 5.75 18.31 -45.80
C GLN A 813 6.36 17.85 -47.13
N PHE A 814 6.49 16.54 -47.34
CA PHE A 814 7.13 16.02 -48.55
C PHE A 814 6.21 15.98 -49.77
N ASN A 815 4.90 15.88 -49.57
CA ASN A 815 3.97 15.61 -50.65
C ASN A 815 2.54 16.17 -50.42
N PRO A 816 2.09 17.16 -51.21
CA PRO A 816 2.94 17.96 -52.10
C PRO A 816 4.07 18.59 -51.28
N PHE A 817 5.26 18.75 -51.89
CA PHE A 817 6.38 19.36 -51.19
C PHE A 817 6.01 20.80 -50.83
N TYR A 818 5.92 21.07 -49.53
CA TYR A 818 5.53 22.36 -48.98
C TYR A 818 6.28 22.55 -47.67
N PHE A 819 6.73 23.76 -47.39
CA PHE A 819 7.33 24.06 -46.09
C PHE A 819 6.84 25.38 -45.54
N ILE A 820 6.85 25.47 -44.21
CA ILE A 820 6.63 26.69 -43.44
C ILE A 820 7.85 26.87 -42.55
N ALA A 821 8.46 28.05 -42.60
CA ALA A 821 9.53 28.48 -41.71
C ALA A 821 9.08 29.75 -40.98
N ASP A 822 8.74 29.62 -39.71
CA ASP A 822 8.45 30.73 -38.81
C ASP A 822 9.73 31.18 -38.12
N ILE A 823 10.01 32.47 -38.13
CA ILE A 823 11.16 33.11 -37.50
C ILE A 823 10.62 34.18 -36.56
N SER A 824 11.04 34.12 -35.29
CA SER A 824 10.65 35.09 -34.29
C SER A 824 11.86 35.57 -33.49
N ALA A 825 11.92 36.87 -33.24
CA ALA A 825 12.94 37.47 -32.39
C ALA A 825 12.33 38.62 -31.60
N GLY A 826 12.75 38.78 -30.36
CA GLY A 826 12.31 39.91 -29.54
C GLY A 826 13.28 40.24 -28.43
N LEU A 827 13.28 41.50 -28.00
CA LEU A 827 14.02 41.98 -26.84
C LEU A 827 13.17 43.02 -26.11
N ALA A 828 12.84 42.74 -24.85
CA ALA A 828 11.95 43.56 -24.04
C ALA A 828 12.59 43.89 -22.68
N LEU A 829 12.41 45.13 -22.22
CA LEU A 829 12.59 45.60 -20.86
C LEU A 829 11.23 45.58 -20.16
N ARG A 830 11.13 44.88 -19.02
CA ARG A 830 9.89 44.62 -18.29
C ARG A 830 10.02 45.00 -16.82
N SER A 831 8.89 45.25 -16.15
CA SER A 831 8.76 45.30 -14.69
C SER A 831 7.80 44.20 -14.26
N GLY A 832 8.32 43.12 -13.66
CA GLY A 832 7.55 41.88 -13.53
C GLY A 832 7.25 41.29 -14.91
N ASP A 833 5.96 41.10 -15.22
CA ASP A 833 5.48 40.62 -16.53
C ASP A 833 5.06 41.76 -17.47
N ASP A 834 4.98 43.01 -16.97
CA ASP A 834 4.55 44.16 -17.75
C ASP A 834 5.70 44.70 -18.62
N GLU A 835 5.48 44.76 -19.93
CA GLU A 835 6.46 45.28 -20.88
C GLU A 835 6.50 46.81 -20.88
N ILE A 836 7.69 47.37 -20.65
CA ILE A 836 7.94 48.82 -20.61
C ILE A 836 8.38 49.31 -21.97
N ALA A 837 9.30 48.56 -22.59
CA ALA A 837 9.73 48.82 -23.95
C ALA A 837 10.29 47.54 -24.57
N GLY A 838 10.01 47.29 -25.84
CA GLY A 838 10.55 46.13 -26.53
C GLY A 838 10.46 46.23 -28.04
N ILE A 839 11.28 45.42 -28.70
CA ILE A 839 11.27 45.24 -30.15
C ILE A 839 10.92 43.79 -30.39
N HIS A 840 9.90 43.54 -31.21
CA HIS A 840 9.50 42.20 -31.64
C HIS A 840 9.48 42.13 -33.15
N VAL A 841 9.93 41.00 -33.68
CA VAL A 841 9.96 40.70 -35.10
C VAL A 841 9.39 39.30 -35.29
N HIS A 842 8.41 39.19 -36.17
CA HIS A 842 7.82 37.93 -36.61
C HIS A 842 7.88 37.86 -38.14
N CYS A 843 8.30 36.72 -38.68
CA CYS A 843 8.36 36.48 -40.12
C CYS A 843 8.08 35.01 -40.40
N GLN A 844 7.07 34.75 -41.20
CA GLN A 844 6.73 33.43 -41.72
C GLN A 844 7.07 33.38 -43.21
N LEU A 845 7.82 32.35 -43.61
CA LEU A 845 8.16 32.06 -44.98
C LEU A 845 7.58 30.71 -45.38
N SER A 846 6.75 30.67 -46.41
CA SER A 846 6.24 29.43 -46.98
C SER A 846 6.65 29.26 -48.45
N GLY A 847 6.80 28.00 -48.89
CA GLY A 847 7.26 27.64 -50.22
C GLY A 847 7.04 26.16 -50.53
N PRO A 848 7.54 25.63 -51.67
CA PRO A 848 8.59 26.20 -52.54
C PRO A 848 8.08 27.12 -53.66
N THR A 849 6.81 27.03 -54.07
CA THR A 849 6.21 27.85 -55.15
C THR A 849 4.68 27.91 -54.99
N PRO A 850 4.06 29.10 -55.03
CA PRO A 850 4.71 30.41 -54.93
C PRO A 850 5.37 30.55 -53.55
N TRP A 851 6.46 31.32 -53.47
CA TRP A 851 7.02 31.73 -52.20
C TRP A 851 6.12 32.81 -51.61
N HIS A 852 5.79 32.67 -50.33
CA HIS A 852 4.97 33.65 -49.61
C HIS A 852 5.66 33.99 -48.30
N ALA A 853 6.03 35.26 -48.13
CA ALA A 853 6.60 35.78 -46.89
C ALA A 853 5.67 36.83 -46.30
N VAL A 854 5.26 36.60 -45.05
CA VAL A 854 4.43 37.51 -44.27
C VAL A 854 5.09 37.74 -42.92
N GLY A 855 5.06 38.97 -42.43
CA GLY A 855 5.67 39.29 -41.15
C GLY A 855 5.42 40.71 -40.70
N ASP A 856 5.80 40.99 -39.47
CA ASP A 856 5.71 42.31 -38.87
C ASP A 856 6.86 42.54 -37.88
N GLY A 857 7.24 43.81 -37.77
CA GLY A 857 8.13 44.29 -36.71
C GLY A 857 7.41 45.34 -35.89
N SER A 858 7.36 45.16 -34.57
CA SER A 858 6.78 46.12 -33.63
C SER A 858 7.83 46.69 -32.68
N LEU A 859 7.70 47.98 -32.38
CA LEU A 859 8.44 48.68 -31.33
C LEU A 859 7.42 49.19 -30.32
N GLU A 860 7.46 48.63 -29.11
CA GLU A 860 6.64 49.05 -27.98
C GLU A 860 7.45 49.96 -27.06
N ILE A 861 6.89 51.11 -26.68
CA ILE A 861 7.46 52.04 -25.69
C ILE A 861 6.31 52.60 -24.85
N LEU A 862 6.17 52.10 -23.61
CA LEU A 862 5.21 52.49 -22.59
C LEU A 862 3.74 52.49 -23.08
N PHE A 863 3.29 53.59 -23.67
CA PHE A 863 1.90 53.82 -24.12
C PHE A 863 1.74 53.85 -25.65
N PHE A 864 2.83 53.68 -26.41
CA PHE A 864 2.84 53.76 -27.87
C PHE A 864 3.43 52.49 -28.47
N SER A 865 2.80 51.96 -29.52
CA SER A 865 3.29 50.82 -30.32
C SER A 865 3.36 51.23 -31.78
N ILE A 866 4.50 50.99 -32.42
CA ILE A 866 4.74 51.25 -33.85
C ILE A 866 4.97 49.90 -34.51
N SER A 867 4.04 49.45 -35.35
CA SER A 867 4.15 48.19 -36.09
C SER A 867 4.26 48.43 -37.59
N VAL A 868 5.18 47.72 -38.25
CA VAL A 868 5.36 47.71 -39.70
C VAL A 868 5.24 46.27 -40.19
N GLY A 869 4.20 45.98 -40.98
CA GLY A 869 3.97 44.67 -41.58
C GLY A 869 4.35 44.61 -43.06
N PHE A 870 4.65 43.42 -43.56
CA PHE A 870 4.80 43.12 -44.98
C PHE A 870 4.11 41.79 -45.32
N ASP A 871 3.58 41.70 -46.55
CA ASP A 871 2.98 40.51 -47.12
C ASP A 871 3.36 40.47 -48.60
N VAL A 872 4.24 39.53 -48.97
CA VAL A 872 4.85 39.47 -50.30
C VAL A 872 4.83 38.04 -50.81
N THR A 873 4.23 37.85 -51.99
CA THR A 873 4.24 36.58 -52.72
C THR A 873 5.09 36.73 -53.99
N TRP A 874 6.00 35.80 -54.26
CA TRP A 874 6.83 35.79 -55.48
C TRP A 874 7.11 34.37 -55.98
N GLY A 875 7.56 34.25 -57.22
CA GLY A 875 7.78 32.96 -57.89
C GLY A 875 6.64 32.57 -58.82
N GLU A 876 6.88 31.56 -59.65
CA GLU A 876 5.86 31.01 -60.56
C GLU A 876 4.78 30.28 -59.75
N ASP A 877 3.52 30.31 -60.23
CA ASP A 877 2.50 29.41 -59.72
C ASP A 877 3.03 27.98 -59.81
N ALA A 878 2.77 27.16 -58.78
CA ALA A 878 3.24 25.78 -58.77
C ALA A 878 2.94 25.13 -60.14
N PRO A 879 3.95 24.69 -60.90
CA PRO A 879 3.69 24.10 -62.20
C PRO A 879 2.70 22.97 -61.99
N SER A 880 1.62 22.95 -62.79
CA SER A 880 0.73 21.78 -62.81
C SER A 880 1.65 20.59 -63.03
N GLN A 881 1.82 19.75 -62.00
CA GLN A 881 2.71 18.60 -62.10
C GLN A 881 2.32 17.87 -63.37
N PRO A 882 3.21 17.74 -64.38
CA PRO A 882 2.88 16.89 -65.51
C PRO A 882 2.56 15.54 -64.90
N ASP A 883 1.39 15.00 -65.22
CA ASP A 883 0.96 13.68 -64.79
C ASP A 883 2.07 12.69 -65.19
N GLU A 884 3.01 12.38 -64.29
CA GLU A 884 4.01 11.36 -64.54
C GLU A 884 3.22 10.07 -64.75
N LEU A 885 3.29 9.53 -65.96
CA LEU A 885 2.51 8.34 -66.33
C LEU A 885 3.24 7.10 -65.82
N GLU A 886 2.62 6.37 -64.91
CA GLU A 886 3.14 5.09 -64.41
C GLU A 886 2.48 3.92 -65.15
N ASP A 887 3.28 2.91 -65.49
CA ASP A 887 2.79 1.69 -66.14
C ASP A 887 2.36 0.66 -65.08
N VAL A 888 1.24 0.97 -64.44
CA VAL A 888 0.69 0.17 -63.34
C VAL A 888 0.42 -1.28 -63.76
N LEU A 889 0.10 -1.53 -65.03
CA LEU A 889 -0.09 -2.89 -65.55
C LEU A 889 1.22 -3.69 -65.49
N ALA A 890 2.33 -3.09 -65.91
CA ALA A 890 3.64 -3.73 -65.84
C ALA A 890 4.03 -4.06 -64.39
N ASP A 891 3.74 -3.17 -63.44
CA ASP A 891 4.02 -3.39 -62.01
C ASP A 891 3.17 -4.52 -61.42
N VAL A 892 1.88 -4.59 -61.78
CA VAL A 892 0.99 -5.70 -61.38
C VAL A 892 1.47 -7.03 -61.97
N VAL A 893 1.84 -7.05 -63.25
CA VAL A 893 2.38 -8.27 -63.90
C VAL A 893 3.69 -8.70 -63.25
N ASN A 894 4.59 -7.77 -62.95
CA ASN A 894 5.82 -8.06 -62.22
C ASN A 894 5.54 -8.61 -60.82
N ALA A 895 4.55 -8.07 -60.11
CA ALA A 895 4.15 -8.57 -58.80
C ALA A 895 3.52 -9.98 -58.88
N LEU A 896 2.78 -10.29 -59.94
CA LEU A 896 2.22 -11.64 -60.14
C LEU A 896 3.30 -12.66 -60.55
N ASN A 897 4.34 -12.22 -61.26
CA ASN A 897 5.50 -13.05 -61.61
C ASN A 897 6.50 -13.21 -60.45
N ASP A 898 6.32 -12.49 -59.33
CA ASP A 898 7.16 -12.62 -58.15
C ASP A 898 6.64 -13.74 -57.24
N ASP A 899 7.38 -14.84 -57.16
CA ASP A 899 7.06 -16.01 -56.35
C ASP A 899 6.80 -15.69 -54.87
N ARG A 900 7.33 -14.58 -54.33
CA ARG A 900 7.07 -14.15 -52.94
C ARG A 900 5.62 -13.72 -52.69
N ASN A 901 4.88 -13.38 -53.74
CA ASN A 901 3.46 -13.01 -53.69
C ASN A 901 2.53 -14.24 -53.78
N TRP A 902 3.11 -15.43 -54.01
CA TRP A 902 2.41 -16.71 -53.97
C TRP A 902 2.59 -17.37 -52.61
N LYS A 903 1.47 -17.74 -51.98
CA LYS A 903 1.43 -18.36 -50.66
C LYS A 903 0.66 -19.66 -50.70
N ALA A 904 1.25 -20.70 -50.13
CA ALA A 904 0.62 -22.00 -49.90
C ALA A 904 0.17 -22.08 -48.43
N THR A 905 -1.12 -21.88 -48.16
CA THR A 905 -1.69 -21.85 -46.80
C THR A 905 -2.43 -23.14 -46.48
N LEU A 906 -2.26 -23.71 -45.28
CA LEU A 906 -3.05 -24.86 -44.85
C LEU A 906 -4.51 -24.44 -44.55
N PRO A 907 -5.52 -25.22 -44.99
CA PRO A 907 -6.90 -24.99 -44.63
C PRO A 907 -7.12 -25.06 -43.11
N PRO A 908 -8.12 -24.35 -42.58
CA PRO A 908 -8.57 -24.50 -41.20
C PRO A 908 -8.88 -25.98 -40.90
N ASN A 909 -8.37 -26.51 -39.79
CA ASN A 909 -8.45 -27.92 -39.35
C ASN A 909 -7.44 -28.91 -39.96
N THR A 910 -6.42 -28.44 -40.68
CA THR A 910 -5.33 -29.30 -41.18
C THR A 910 -4.03 -29.03 -40.43
N ASN A 911 -3.46 -30.06 -39.80
CA ASN A 911 -2.18 -29.95 -39.07
C ASN A 911 -1.07 -30.65 -39.83
N THR A 912 0.05 -29.96 -40.03
CA THR A 912 1.29 -30.61 -40.49
C THR A 912 1.86 -31.41 -39.32
N ASN A 913 1.45 -32.67 -39.17
CA ASN A 913 1.89 -33.56 -38.09
C ASN A 913 3.39 -33.95 -38.17
N VAL A 914 4.13 -33.35 -39.10
CA VAL A 914 5.55 -33.55 -39.34
C VAL A 914 6.22 -32.19 -39.55
N THR A 915 7.40 -32.00 -38.95
CA THR A 915 8.24 -30.83 -39.22
C THR A 915 9.16 -31.16 -40.39
N ILE A 916 8.96 -30.47 -41.52
CA ILE A 916 9.79 -30.66 -42.71
C ILE A 916 11.08 -29.83 -42.53
N LYS A 917 12.24 -30.43 -42.83
CA LYS A 917 13.52 -29.70 -42.85
C LYS A 917 13.40 -28.53 -43.82
N LYS A 918 13.80 -27.32 -43.40
CA LYS A 918 13.83 -26.15 -44.28
C LYS A 918 14.76 -26.46 -45.47
N ILE A 919 14.19 -26.51 -46.67
CA ILE A 919 14.93 -26.67 -47.92
C ILE A 919 15.22 -25.25 -48.42
N GLU A 920 16.49 -24.94 -48.64
CA GLU A 920 16.86 -23.71 -49.34
C GLU A 920 16.52 -23.90 -50.82
N LEU A 921 15.48 -23.20 -51.26
CA LEU A 921 15.02 -23.24 -52.64
C LEU A 921 15.64 -22.08 -53.42
N PRO A 922 15.99 -22.30 -54.70
CA PRO A 922 16.19 -21.23 -55.66
C PRO A 922 14.98 -20.27 -55.72
N PRO A 923 15.16 -18.98 -56.08
CA PRO A 923 14.09 -17.98 -56.08
C PRO A 923 12.89 -18.25 -57.00
N ASP A 924 13.02 -19.22 -57.91
CA ASP A 924 12.07 -19.64 -58.95
C ASP A 924 11.30 -20.93 -58.60
N GLN A 925 11.35 -21.38 -57.34
CA GLN A 925 10.71 -22.63 -56.90
C GLN A 925 9.88 -22.45 -55.63
N LEU A 926 8.59 -22.75 -55.73
CA LEU A 926 7.65 -22.79 -54.60
C LEU A 926 7.37 -24.24 -54.18
N ILE A 927 7.63 -24.59 -52.91
CA ILE A 927 7.17 -25.86 -52.34
C ILE A 927 5.72 -25.72 -51.87
N ILE A 928 4.83 -26.53 -52.46
CA ILE A 928 3.42 -26.63 -52.09
C ILE A 928 3.22 -27.96 -51.37
N HIS A 929 2.58 -27.93 -50.20
CA HIS A 929 2.17 -29.17 -49.53
C HIS A 929 0.92 -29.73 -50.23
N PRO A 930 0.74 -31.05 -50.35
CA PRO A 930 -0.47 -31.63 -50.95
C PRO A 930 -1.81 -31.23 -50.31
N PHE A 931 -1.77 -30.58 -49.14
CA PHE A 931 -2.96 -30.14 -48.39
C PHE A 931 -3.04 -28.61 -48.29
N THR A 932 -2.14 -27.85 -48.90
CA THR A 932 -2.20 -26.37 -48.87
C THR A 932 -3.03 -25.84 -50.03
N LEU A 933 -3.85 -24.83 -49.75
CA LEU A 933 -4.49 -24.01 -50.77
C LEU A 933 -3.46 -23.00 -51.29
N LEU A 934 -3.32 -22.95 -52.60
CA LEU A 934 -2.50 -21.94 -53.26
C LEU A 934 -3.27 -20.63 -53.33
N SER A 935 -2.61 -19.53 -53.04
CA SER A 935 -3.16 -18.18 -53.14
C SER A 935 -2.10 -17.24 -53.70
N VAL A 936 -2.53 -16.26 -54.48
CA VAL A 936 -1.70 -15.17 -54.97
C VAL A 936 -2.30 -13.87 -54.48
N SER A 937 -1.46 -12.95 -54.01
CA SER A 937 -1.89 -11.63 -53.55
C SER A 937 -0.81 -10.61 -53.91
N GLN A 938 -1.18 -9.61 -54.72
CA GLN A 938 -0.29 -8.50 -55.05
C GLN A 938 -0.68 -7.25 -54.26
N LYS A 939 0.33 -6.48 -53.84
CA LYS A 939 0.14 -5.28 -53.00
C LYS A 939 0.36 -3.96 -53.77
N ILE A 940 0.31 -4.00 -55.10
CA ILE A 940 0.57 -2.84 -55.95
C ILE A 940 -0.68 -1.97 -56.06
N VAL A 941 -1.82 -2.56 -56.45
CA VAL A 941 -3.12 -1.85 -56.57
C VAL A 941 -4.29 -2.70 -56.06
N PRO A 942 -5.38 -2.08 -55.57
CA PRO A 942 -6.63 -2.80 -55.36
C PRO A 942 -7.22 -3.25 -56.71
N LEU A 943 -7.59 -4.52 -56.79
CA LEU A 943 -8.26 -5.15 -57.93
C LEU A 943 -9.77 -4.84 -57.92
N GLU A 944 -10.41 -4.95 -59.08
CA GLU A 944 -11.84 -4.65 -59.28
C GLU A 944 -12.26 -3.19 -59.00
N MET A 945 -11.30 -2.30 -58.73
CA MET A 945 -11.52 -0.88 -58.47
C MET A 945 -10.89 -0.03 -59.58
N GLU A 946 -11.49 1.13 -59.85
CA GLU A 946 -10.89 2.12 -60.74
C GLU A 946 -9.84 2.96 -60.01
N ILE A 947 -8.68 3.09 -60.64
CA ILE A 947 -7.46 3.73 -60.18
C ILE A 947 -7.31 5.02 -60.98
N ASN A 948 -7.57 6.15 -60.33
CA ASN A 948 -7.48 7.48 -60.93
C ASN A 948 -6.11 8.13 -60.66
N LYS A 949 -5.37 7.59 -59.70
CA LYS A 949 -4.12 8.10 -59.15
C LYS A 949 -3.27 6.89 -58.73
N PHE A 950 -1.95 6.96 -58.79
CA PHE A 950 -1.07 5.91 -58.27
C PHE A 950 0.09 6.58 -57.54
N GLY A 951 -0.01 6.67 -56.21
CA GLY A 951 0.89 7.53 -55.43
C GLY A 951 0.63 8.99 -55.80
N ASN A 952 1.53 9.66 -56.51
CA ASN A 952 1.28 11.00 -57.10
C ASN A 952 1.22 11.00 -58.63
N LYS A 953 1.35 9.82 -59.23
CA LYS A 953 1.40 9.61 -60.66
C LYS A 953 0.02 9.30 -61.21
N LYS A 954 -0.14 9.39 -62.52
CA LYS A 954 -1.38 8.97 -63.21
C LYS A 954 -1.13 7.64 -63.92
N PRO A 955 -2.07 6.68 -63.87
CA PRO A 955 -1.95 5.48 -64.67
C PRO A 955 -1.89 5.81 -66.16
N LYS A 956 -0.95 5.19 -66.88
CA LYS A 956 -0.65 5.49 -68.29
C LYS A 956 -1.81 5.19 -69.26
N ALA A 957 -2.61 4.15 -68.99
CA ALA A 957 -3.75 3.78 -69.82
C ALA A 957 -4.84 3.03 -69.04
N ASP A 958 -4.52 1.85 -68.50
CA ASP A 958 -5.49 1.01 -67.79
C ASP A 958 -5.72 1.52 -66.37
N THR A 959 -7.00 1.75 -66.04
CA THR A 959 -7.42 2.25 -64.73
C THR A 959 -8.13 1.20 -63.89
N LYS A 960 -8.49 0.04 -64.44
CA LYS A 960 -9.14 -1.04 -63.67
C LYS A 960 -8.50 -2.39 -64.00
N PHE A 961 -8.12 -3.12 -62.96
CA PHE A 961 -7.43 -4.41 -63.08
C PHE A 961 -8.30 -5.53 -62.52
N THR A 962 -8.50 -6.58 -63.32
CA THR A 962 -9.29 -7.77 -62.98
C THR A 962 -8.45 -9.02 -63.21
N LEU A 963 -8.45 -9.92 -62.24
CA LEU A 963 -7.85 -11.25 -62.38
C LEU A 963 -8.91 -12.26 -62.79
N THR A 964 -8.68 -12.96 -63.90
CA THR A 964 -9.56 -14.03 -64.37
C THR A 964 -8.85 -15.38 -64.26
N ASN A 965 -9.62 -16.41 -63.88
CA ASN A 965 -9.15 -17.79 -63.92
C ASN A 965 -9.66 -18.45 -65.22
N SER A 966 -8.74 -18.97 -66.03
CA SER A 966 -9.05 -19.59 -67.33
C SER A 966 -9.70 -20.98 -67.23
N GLU A 967 -9.62 -21.66 -66.09
CA GLU A 967 -10.10 -23.06 -65.95
C GLU A 967 -11.55 -23.19 -65.46
N GLY A 968 -12.24 -22.08 -65.17
CA GLY A 968 -13.65 -22.07 -64.73
C GLY A 968 -13.83 -22.33 -63.22
N GLY A 969 -14.66 -21.50 -62.59
CA GLY A 969 -14.95 -21.52 -61.14
C GLY A 969 -15.19 -20.10 -60.60
N THR A 970 -15.97 -19.95 -59.52
CA THR A 970 -16.18 -18.65 -58.89
C THR A 970 -14.89 -18.21 -58.18
N PRO A 971 -14.29 -17.05 -58.53
CA PRO A 971 -13.06 -16.59 -57.91
C PRO A 971 -13.28 -16.28 -56.42
N VAL A 972 -12.41 -16.82 -55.57
CA VAL A 972 -12.32 -16.43 -54.16
C VAL A 972 -11.23 -15.38 -54.05
N TYR A 973 -11.61 -14.15 -53.72
CA TYR A 973 -10.65 -13.05 -53.61
C TYR A 973 -9.88 -13.10 -52.30
N VAL A 974 -8.60 -12.78 -52.37
CA VAL A 974 -7.76 -12.48 -51.22
C VAL A 974 -7.72 -10.98 -51.04
N ASN A 975 -7.97 -10.49 -49.82
CA ASN A 975 -7.93 -9.06 -49.52
C ASN A 975 -6.61 -8.67 -48.86
N GLU A 976 -6.14 -7.46 -49.16
CA GLU A 976 -5.00 -6.81 -48.50
C GLU A 976 -5.38 -5.34 -48.20
N GLU A 977 -4.58 -4.69 -47.37
CA GLU A 977 -4.81 -3.28 -47.02
C GLU A 977 -4.21 -2.32 -48.02
N PHE A 978 -5.04 -1.43 -48.56
CA PHE A 978 -4.63 -0.38 -49.49
C PHE A 978 -4.95 1.00 -48.93
N ALA A 979 -4.03 1.95 -49.14
CA ALA A 979 -4.27 3.35 -48.82
C ALA A 979 -5.08 4.00 -49.94
N VAL A 980 -6.39 4.17 -49.74
CA VAL A 980 -7.33 4.61 -50.79
C VAL A 980 -6.91 5.95 -51.43
N ALA A 981 -6.34 6.86 -50.64
CA ALA A 981 -5.86 8.18 -51.10
C ALA A 981 -4.70 8.11 -52.12
N ASN A 982 -4.02 6.97 -52.21
CA ASN A 982 -2.98 6.72 -53.22
C ASN A 982 -3.57 6.29 -54.57
N TYR A 983 -4.82 5.82 -54.59
CA TYR A 983 -5.46 5.22 -55.77
C TYR A 983 -6.62 6.05 -56.34
N VAL A 984 -7.28 6.82 -55.49
CA VAL A 984 -8.43 7.67 -55.83
C VAL A 984 -8.18 9.11 -55.41
N LYS A 985 -8.68 10.07 -56.18
CA LYS A 985 -8.62 11.50 -55.84
C LYS A 985 -9.71 11.84 -54.82
N LEU A 986 -9.31 12.07 -53.58
CA LEU A 986 -10.18 12.50 -52.48
C LEU A 986 -10.08 14.02 -52.26
N SER A 987 -11.18 14.66 -51.89
CA SER A 987 -11.20 16.04 -51.38
C SER A 987 -10.54 16.15 -50.00
N ASP A 988 -10.14 17.35 -49.58
CA ASP A 988 -9.42 17.53 -48.30
C ASP A 988 -10.29 17.16 -47.09
N SER A 989 -11.60 17.40 -47.14
CA SER A 989 -12.54 16.93 -46.12
C SER A 989 -12.64 15.41 -46.07
N GLU A 990 -12.65 14.72 -47.21
CA GLU A 990 -12.69 13.25 -47.28
C GLU A 990 -11.39 12.60 -46.82
N LYS A 991 -10.24 13.24 -47.06
CA LYS A 991 -8.94 12.78 -46.53
C LYS A 991 -8.91 12.80 -44.99
N LEU A 992 -9.62 13.74 -44.38
CA LEU A 992 -9.72 13.89 -42.92
C LEU A 992 -10.77 12.99 -42.29
N SER A 993 -11.83 12.61 -43.03
CA SER A 993 -12.95 11.82 -42.50
C SER A 993 -12.88 10.33 -42.81
N ARG A 994 -12.19 9.91 -43.88
CA ARG A 994 -12.10 8.50 -44.29
C ARG A 994 -10.93 7.77 -43.62
N LYS A 995 -11.06 6.44 -43.50
CA LYS A 995 -9.99 5.59 -43.00
C LYS A 995 -8.76 5.64 -43.90
N SER A 996 -7.56 5.71 -43.31
CA SER A 996 -6.30 5.79 -44.05
C SER A 996 -5.98 4.52 -44.84
N PHE A 997 -6.44 3.35 -44.39
CA PHE A 997 -6.30 2.05 -45.06
C PHE A 997 -7.62 1.29 -45.02
N GLU A 998 -7.94 0.59 -46.12
CA GLU A 998 -9.11 -0.28 -46.22
C GLU A 998 -8.72 -1.65 -46.81
N GLN A 999 -9.42 -2.71 -46.39
CA GLN A 999 -9.24 -4.07 -46.92
C GLN A 999 -9.91 -4.16 -48.29
N MET A 1000 -9.11 -4.42 -49.34
CA MET A 1000 -9.59 -4.48 -50.72
C MET A 1000 -9.03 -5.69 -51.44
N LYS A 1001 -9.70 -6.10 -52.51
CA LYS A 1001 -9.31 -7.27 -53.33
C LYS A 1001 -7.91 -7.07 -53.87
N SER A 1002 -7.03 -8.04 -53.64
CA SER A 1002 -5.59 -7.98 -53.94
C SER A 1002 -5.12 -9.14 -54.81
N GLY A 1003 -5.86 -10.24 -54.81
CA GLY A 1003 -5.53 -11.43 -55.58
C GLY A 1003 -6.58 -12.52 -55.48
N LEU A 1004 -6.19 -13.77 -55.79
CA LEU A 1004 -7.09 -14.93 -55.87
C LEU A 1004 -6.58 -16.10 -55.03
N GLN A 1005 -7.51 -16.80 -54.40
CA GLN A 1005 -7.28 -18.09 -53.77
C GLN A 1005 -7.84 -19.20 -54.66
N PHE A 1006 -7.02 -20.20 -54.93
CA PHE A 1006 -7.42 -21.37 -55.70
C PHE A 1006 -8.06 -22.38 -54.76
N GLN A 1007 -9.32 -22.75 -55.05
CA GLN A 1007 -10.01 -23.82 -54.33
C GLN A 1007 -9.75 -25.16 -55.03
N THR A 1008 -9.46 -26.19 -54.24
CA THR A 1008 -9.64 -27.58 -54.68
C THR A 1008 -11.03 -28.05 -54.27
N THR A 1009 -11.53 -29.13 -54.88
CA THR A 1009 -12.67 -29.85 -54.33
C THR A 1009 -12.35 -30.32 -52.90
N ASN A 1010 -13.36 -30.54 -52.05
CA ASN A 1010 -13.19 -31.17 -50.74
C ASN A 1010 -12.82 -32.67 -50.84
N ASP A 1011 -12.76 -33.21 -52.06
CA ASP A 1011 -12.38 -34.58 -52.33
C ASP A 1011 -10.86 -34.72 -52.36
N ILE A 1012 -10.32 -35.59 -51.50
CA ILE A 1012 -8.89 -35.95 -51.53
C ILE A 1012 -8.66 -36.88 -52.73
N LEU A 1013 -8.33 -36.27 -53.87
CA LEU A 1013 -7.86 -36.99 -55.05
C LEU A 1013 -6.44 -37.49 -54.76
N HIS A 1014 -6.27 -38.81 -54.69
CA HIS A 1014 -4.97 -39.44 -54.56
C HIS A 1014 -4.62 -40.16 -55.86
N GLY A 1015 -3.34 -40.10 -56.24
CA GLY A 1015 -2.82 -40.89 -57.35
C GLY A 1015 -2.76 -42.38 -57.01
N VAL A 1016 -2.24 -43.18 -57.95
CA VAL A 1016 -1.96 -44.60 -57.73
C VAL A 1016 -1.06 -44.77 -56.50
N GLU A 1017 -1.42 -45.68 -55.60
CA GLU A 1017 -0.65 -45.97 -54.38
C GLU A 1017 0.79 -46.36 -54.73
N LEU A 1018 1.73 -45.49 -54.39
CA LEU A 1018 3.16 -45.70 -54.62
C LEU A 1018 3.78 -46.21 -53.32
N HIS A 1019 3.98 -47.53 -53.24
CA HIS A 1019 4.79 -48.13 -52.19
C HIS A 1019 6.26 -47.76 -52.39
N LYS A 1020 6.82 -46.99 -51.47
CA LYS A 1020 8.24 -46.69 -51.40
C LYS A 1020 8.78 -47.17 -50.05
N ASP A 1021 9.76 -48.06 -50.08
CA ASP A 1021 10.50 -48.44 -48.88
C ASP A 1021 11.27 -47.22 -48.38
N VAL A 1022 10.83 -46.66 -47.24
CA VAL A 1022 11.46 -45.51 -46.61
C VAL A 1022 12.41 -46.03 -45.53
N THR A 1023 13.71 -45.87 -45.75
CA THR A 1023 14.71 -46.07 -44.69
C THR A 1023 14.71 -44.84 -43.80
N TYR A 1024 14.21 -44.97 -42.57
CA TYR A 1024 14.24 -43.89 -41.58
C TYR A 1024 15.22 -44.24 -40.46
N GLU A 1025 15.91 -43.22 -39.96
CA GLU A 1025 16.78 -43.33 -38.79
C GLU A 1025 16.01 -42.83 -37.55
N LEU A 1026 15.75 -43.73 -36.60
CA LEU A 1026 15.03 -43.40 -35.38
C LEU A 1026 16.05 -43.01 -34.29
N SER A 1027 16.28 -41.72 -34.09
CA SER A 1027 17.16 -41.21 -33.04
C SER A 1027 16.36 -40.72 -31.85
N TYR A 1028 16.37 -41.48 -30.74
CA TYR A 1028 16.01 -40.92 -29.44
C TYR A 1028 17.11 -39.94 -29.04
N VAL A 1029 16.76 -38.68 -28.73
CA VAL A 1029 17.70 -37.64 -28.27
C VAL A 1029 18.39 -38.09 -26.98
N HIS A 1030 19.43 -38.90 -27.13
CA HIS A 1030 20.43 -39.08 -26.09
C HIS A 1030 21.26 -37.81 -26.13
N ARG A 1031 20.98 -36.90 -25.19
CA ARG A 1031 21.91 -35.82 -24.86
C ARG A 1031 23.28 -36.47 -24.66
N LYS A 1032 24.19 -36.30 -25.62
CA LYS A 1032 25.61 -36.57 -25.43
C LYS A 1032 26.06 -35.72 -24.24
N LYS A 1033 26.18 -36.34 -23.07
CA LYS A 1033 26.95 -35.81 -21.95
C LYS A 1033 28.39 -35.76 -22.45
N ASN A 1034 28.85 -34.60 -22.94
CA ASN A 1034 30.27 -34.26 -23.03
C ASN A 1034 30.43 -32.76 -23.29
N LEU A 1035 30.05 -31.95 -22.29
CA LEU A 1035 30.86 -30.89 -21.71
C LEU A 1035 30.11 -30.40 -20.46
N VAL A 1036 30.38 -31.03 -19.32
CA VAL A 1036 29.91 -30.50 -18.04
C VAL A 1036 30.92 -29.44 -17.62
N ILE A 1037 30.70 -28.20 -18.05
CA ILE A 1037 31.23 -27.05 -17.31
C ILE A 1037 30.44 -27.06 -16.00
N ARG A 1038 31.11 -27.43 -14.89
CA ARG A 1038 30.50 -27.45 -13.55
C ARG A 1038 30.21 -26.02 -13.08
N LEU A 1039 29.12 -25.43 -13.55
CA LEU A 1039 28.49 -24.28 -12.90
C LEU A 1039 27.28 -24.79 -12.10
N ARG A 1040 27.37 -24.70 -10.77
CA ARG A 1040 26.37 -25.17 -9.79
C ARG A 1040 24.97 -24.53 -9.94
N ILE A 1041 24.80 -23.55 -10.83
CA ILE A 1041 23.55 -22.78 -11.06
C ILE A 1041 22.44 -23.62 -11.71
N PHE A 1042 22.78 -24.58 -12.59
CA PHE A 1042 21.77 -25.33 -13.37
C PHE A 1042 20.94 -26.33 -12.54
N LYS A 1043 21.49 -26.88 -11.46
CA LYS A 1043 20.74 -27.79 -10.57
C LYS A 1043 19.70 -27.04 -9.74
N LEU A 1044 20.01 -25.82 -9.29
CA LEU A 1044 19.09 -24.97 -8.54
C LEU A 1044 17.89 -24.57 -9.41
N LEU A 1045 18.14 -24.16 -10.66
CA LEU A 1045 17.10 -23.83 -11.64
C LEU A 1045 16.20 -25.02 -11.96
N SER A 1046 16.74 -26.24 -12.09
CA SER A 1046 15.93 -27.43 -12.36
C SER A 1046 15.05 -27.87 -11.18
N ALA A 1047 15.54 -27.66 -9.94
CA ALA A 1047 14.78 -27.97 -8.74
C ALA A 1047 13.69 -26.91 -8.49
N ALA A 1048 14.03 -25.63 -8.66
CA ALA A 1048 13.08 -24.53 -8.61
C ALA A 1048 12.00 -24.69 -9.69
N PHE A 1049 12.37 -24.96 -10.93
CA PHE A 1049 11.43 -25.20 -12.03
C PHE A 1049 10.43 -26.33 -11.73
N ASN A 1050 10.90 -27.47 -11.21
CA ASN A 1050 10.00 -28.58 -10.86
C ASN A 1050 9.07 -28.30 -9.68
N VAL A 1051 9.50 -27.47 -8.72
CA VAL A 1051 8.64 -27.00 -7.61
C VAL A 1051 7.64 -25.96 -8.12
N LEU A 1052 8.06 -25.06 -9.01
CA LEU A 1052 7.24 -24.01 -9.64
C LEU A 1052 6.15 -24.60 -10.56
N VAL A 1053 6.46 -25.64 -11.34
CA VAL A 1053 5.47 -26.33 -12.18
C VAL A 1053 4.36 -26.98 -11.35
N LYS A 1054 4.68 -27.55 -10.18
CA LYS A 1054 3.68 -28.14 -9.26
C LYS A 1054 2.76 -27.10 -8.62
N GLY A 1055 3.21 -25.86 -8.49
CA GLY A 1055 2.42 -24.75 -7.93
C GLY A 1055 1.56 -23.98 -8.94
N SER A 1056 1.83 -24.15 -10.25
CA SER A 1056 1.21 -23.40 -11.34
C SER A 1056 -0.29 -23.65 -11.49
N ALA A 1057 -1.02 -22.62 -11.94
CA ALA A 1057 -2.45 -22.71 -12.26
C ALA A 1057 -2.74 -23.81 -13.30
N VAL A 1058 -1.83 -24.03 -14.25
CA VAL A 1058 -1.93 -25.08 -15.27
C VAL A 1058 -1.89 -26.49 -14.66
N HIS A 1059 -1.14 -26.72 -13.57
CA HIS A 1059 -1.09 -28.02 -12.89
C HIS A 1059 -2.26 -28.23 -11.91
N LYS A 1060 -2.80 -27.15 -11.35
CA LYS A 1060 -3.95 -27.15 -10.44
C LYS A 1060 -5.30 -27.16 -11.17
N ASN A 1061 -5.33 -26.85 -12.46
CA ASN A 1061 -6.52 -26.85 -13.29
C ASN A 1061 -6.99 -28.29 -13.58
N ALA A 1062 -8.27 -28.57 -13.33
CA ALA A 1062 -8.89 -29.88 -13.58
C ALA A 1062 -8.82 -30.31 -15.07
N PHE A 1063 -8.59 -29.37 -15.98
CA PHE A 1063 -8.51 -29.53 -17.44
C PHE A 1063 -7.06 -29.53 -17.99
N ALA A 1064 -6.04 -29.69 -17.13
CA ALA A 1064 -4.63 -29.74 -17.54
C ALA A 1064 -4.35 -30.86 -18.54
N VAL A 1065 -3.51 -30.58 -19.55
CA VAL A 1065 -3.17 -31.47 -20.70
C VAL A 1065 -2.73 -32.89 -20.30
N SER A 1066 -2.22 -33.10 -19.07
CA SER A 1066 -1.90 -34.44 -18.54
C SER A 1066 -3.13 -35.29 -18.15
N ARG A 1067 -4.34 -34.71 -18.13
CA ARG A 1067 -5.63 -35.37 -17.92
C ARG A 1067 -6.50 -35.10 -19.17
N LYS A 1068 -6.67 -36.14 -20.01
CA LYS A 1068 -7.11 -36.07 -21.42
C LYS A 1068 -8.45 -35.38 -21.73
N ALA A 1069 -8.48 -34.90 -22.98
CA ALA A 1069 -9.58 -34.74 -23.95
C ALA A 1069 -10.54 -33.52 -23.80
N PRO A 1070 -10.77 -32.73 -24.87
CA PRO A 1070 -11.63 -31.55 -24.83
C PRO A 1070 -13.10 -31.95 -24.97
N THR A 1071 -13.90 -31.66 -23.95
CA THR A 1071 -15.37 -31.66 -24.03
C THR A 1071 -15.85 -30.21 -23.92
N ASN A 1072 -16.40 -29.69 -25.03
CA ASN A 1072 -17.06 -28.39 -25.21
C ASN A 1072 -16.17 -27.13 -25.20
N PRO A 1073 -15.56 -26.74 -26.33
CA PRO A 1073 -15.25 -25.34 -26.58
C PRO A 1073 -16.54 -24.50 -26.63
N PRO A 1074 -16.58 -23.28 -26.07
CA PRO A 1074 -17.72 -22.39 -26.21
C PRO A 1074 -17.96 -22.05 -27.70
N ALA A 1075 -19.22 -21.81 -28.07
CA ALA A 1075 -19.58 -21.43 -29.43
C ALA A 1075 -18.81 -20.17 -29.85
N LYS A 1076 -18.15 -20.21 -31.01
CA LYS A 1076 -17.47 -19.05 -31.59
C LYS A 1076 -18.47 -17.89 -31.68
N VAL A 1077 -18.15 -16.76 -31.05
CA VAL A 1077 -18.86 -15.50 -31.28
C VAL A 1077 -18.39 -15.00 -32.64
N ALA A 1078 -19.25 -15.11 -33.66
CA ALA A 1078 -19.00 -14.53 -34.96
C ALA A 1078 -19.25 -13.01 -34.87
N VAL A 1079 -18.19 -12.22 -34.84
CA VAL A 1079 -18.29 -10.76 -35.00
C VAL A 1079 -18.57 -10.49 -36.47
N THR A 1080 -19.74 -9.94 -36.79
CA THR A 1080 -20.08 -9.49 -38.15
C THR A 1080 -19.26 -8.26 -38.51
N THR A 1081 -18.45 -8.35 -39.57
CA THR A 1081 -17.70 -7.21 -40.12
C THR A 1081 -18.66 -6.10 -40.60
N PRO A 1082 -18.32 -4.82 -40.38
CA PRO A 1082 -19.10 -3.70 -40.91
C PRO A 1082 -19.17 -3.78 -42.44
N ALA A 1083 -20.36 -3.66 -43.01
CA ALA A 1083 -20.58 -3.59 -44.44
C ALA A 1083 -21.28 -2.29 -44.81
N PHE A 1084 -21.18 -1.88 -46.08
CA PHE A 1084 -21.65 -0.59 -46.56
C PHE A 1084 -22.61 -0.77 -47.74
N SER A 1085 -23.59 0.12 -47.83
CA SER A 1085 -24.59 0.11 -48.89
C SER A 1085 -24.71 1.48 -49.56
N VAL A 1086 -24.89 1.51 -50.88
CA VAL A 1086 -25.29 2.72 -51.61
C VAL A 1086 -26.81 2.82 -51.61
N VAL A 1087 -27.33 3.88 -51.02
CA VAL A 1087 -28.76 4.13 -50.81
C VAL A 1087 -29.17 5.50 -51.36
N ASN A 1088 -30.45 5.68 -51.68
CA ASN A 1088 -30.98 6.98 -52.03
C ASN A 1088 -31.02 7.91 -50.80
N VAL A 1089 -30.70 9.19 -51.01
CA VAL A 1089 -30.69 10.21 -49.96
C VAL A 1089 -32.11 10.49 -49.44
N SER A 1090 -33.15 10.27 -50.25
CA SER A 1090 -34.54 10.58 -49.90
C SER A 1090 -35.23 9.55 -49.01
N ASP A 1091 -34.93 8.26 -49.19
CA ASP A 1091 -35.68 7.16 -48.54
C ASP A 1091 -34.78 6.07 -47.95
N LEU A 1092 -33.45 6.20 -48.07
CA LEU A 1092 -32.45 5.21 -47.66
C LEU A 1092 -32.67 3.81 -48.27
N ALA A 1093 -33.49 3.69 -49.32
CA ALA A 1093 -33.64 2.45 -50.06
C ALA A 1093 -32.39 2.20 -50.92
N LEU A 1094 -32.06 0.93 -51.12
CA LEU A 1094 -30.92 0.53 -51.96
C LEU A 1094 -31.07 1.11 -53.37
N ALA A 1095 -30.03 1.79 -53.84
CA ALA A 1095 -30.04 2.46 -55.14
C ALA A 1095 -30.02 1.50 -56.35
N GLY A 1096 -29.92 0.17 -56.11
CA GLY A 1096 -29.96 -0.87 -57.15
C GLY A 1096 -29.77 -2.30 -56.59
N THR A 1097 -29.76 -3.30 -57.47
CA THR A 1097 -29.73 -4.74 -57.12
C THR A 1097 -28.39 -5.29 -56.63
N ASN A 1098 -27.31 -4.48 -56.62
CA ASN A 1098 -25.94 -4.89 -56.26
C ASN A 1098 -25.15 -3.75 -55.58
N THR A 1099 -25.78 -2.99 -54.69
CA THR A 1099 -25.16 -1.81 -54.03
C THR A 1099 -24.51 -2.10 -52.68
N PHE A 1100 -24.16 -3.36 -52.43
CA PHE A 1100 -23.57 -3.82 -51.17
C PHE A 1100 -22.05 -4.02 -51.33
N ALA A 1101 -21.28 -3.56 -50.35
CA ALA A 1101 -19.83 -3.67 -50.33
C ALA A 1101 -19.29 -4.03 -48.94
N ALA A 1102 -18.17 -4.75 -48.91
CA ALA A 1102 -17.52 -5.14 -47.66
C ALA A 1102 -16.64 -4.02 -47.08
N SER A 1103 -16.29 -3.02 -47.89
CA SER A 1103 -15.54 -1.83 -47.47
C SER A 1103 -16.22 -0.54 -47.95
N GLU A 1104 -15.89 0.56 -47.30
CA GLU A 1104 -16.44 1.88 -47.61
C GLU A 1104 -15.95 2.33 -49.00
N ALA A 1105 -14.68 2.06 -49.33
CA ALA A 1105 -14.11 2.32 -50.65
C ALA A 1105 -14.78 1.56 -51.78
N GLU A 1106 -15.12 0.28 -51.57
CA GLU A 1106 -15.88 -0.49 -52.56
C GLU A 1106 -17.30 0.08 -52.75
N ALA A 1107 -17.96 0.54 -51.68
CA ALA A 1107 -19.28 1.18 -51.78
C ALA A 1107 -19.22 2.50 -52.56
N TYR A 1108 -18.20 3.34 -52.32
CA TYR A 1108 -18.00 4.57 -53.09
C TYR A 1108 -17.66 4.28 -54.56
N ALA A 1109 -16.91 3.21 -54.85
CA ALA A 1109 -16.66 2.79 -56.23
C ALA A 1109 -17.97 2.38 -56.95
N ILE A 1110 -18.88 1.67 -56.26
CA ILE A 1110 -20.22 1.34 -56.80
C ILE A 1110 -21.07 2.61 -56.98
N HIS A 1111 -21.04 3.53 -56.02
CA HIS A 1111 -21.70 4.84 -56.11
C HIS A 1111 -21.25 5.58 -57.37
N ASP A 1112 -19.94 5.70 -57.59
CA ASP A 1112 -19.37 6.43 -58.72
C ASP A 1112 -19.68 5.76 -60.05
N GLU A 1113 -19.73 4.42 -60.09
CA GLU A 1113 -20.16 3.66 -61.27
C GLU A 1113 -21.64 3.92 -61.61
N LEU A 1114 -22.52 3.97 -60.60
CA LEU A 1114 -23.94 4.28 -60.78
C LEU A 1114 -24.17 5.71 -61.27
N VAL A 1115 -23.47 6.70 -60.68
CA VAL A 1115 -23.53 8.10 -61.13
C VAL A 1115 -23.00 8.23 -62.56
N ARG A 1116 -22.00 7.46 -62.96
CA ARG A 1116 -21.47 7.47 -64.32
C ARG A 1116 -22.43 6.87 -65.34
N LYS A 1117 -23.10 5.77 -64.99
CA LYS A 1117 -24.12 5.13 -65.85
C LYS A 1117 -25.39 5.98 -65.94
N ASN A 1118 -25.73 6.70 -64.89
CA ASN A 1118 -26.85 7.63 -64.87
C ASN A 1118 -26.50 8.94 -64.12
N PRO A 1119 -26.08 10.00 -64.84
CA PRO A 1119 -25.68 11.28 -64.23
C PRO A 1119 -26.75 11.98 -63.40
N SER A 1120 -28.04 11.64 -63.56
CA SER A 1120 -29.13 12.22 -62.75
C SER A 1120 -29.09 11.77 -61.29
N LEU A 1121 -28.38 10.69 -60.97
CA LEU A 1121 -28.22 10.18 -59.59
C LEU A 1121 -27.20 10.98 -58.77
N LYS A 1122 -26.45 11.90 -59.39
CA LYS A 1122 -25.47 12.74 -58.70
C LYS A 1122 -26.16 13.55 -57.60
N ASN A 1123 -25.68 13.42 -56.36
CA ASN A 1123 -26.26 14.00 -55.13
C ASN A 1123 -27.63 13.42 -54.72
N GLN A 1124 -28.12 12.36 -55.36
CA GLN A 1124 -29.37 11.66 -54.98
C GLN A 1124 -29.11 10.32 -54.27
N ILE A 1125 -27.87 9.85 -54.30
CA ILE A 1125 -27.42 8.62 -53.64
C ILE A 1125 -26.24 8.90 -52.70
N GLN A 1126 -26.09 8.11 -51.65
CA GLN A 1126 -25.05 8.22 -50.64
C GLN A 1126 -24.60 6.84 -50.13
N VAL A 1127 -23.39 6.75 -49.58
CA VAL A 1127 -22.84 5.54 -48.95
C VAL A 1127 -23.13 5.59 -47.45
N VAL A 1128 -23.71 4.52 -46.90
CA VAL A 1128 -24.10 4.42 -45.50
C VAL A 1128 -23.65 3.09 -44.93
N SER A 1129 -23.27 3.06 -43.65
CA SER A 1129 -22.96 1.81 -42.95
C SER A 1129 -24.23 0.98 -42.77
N GLN A 1130 -24.16 -0.34 -42.95
CA GLN A 1130 -25.30 -1.22 -42.66
C GLN A 1130 -25.74 -1.21 -41.20
N PHE A 1131 -24.88 -0.79 -40.28
CA PHE A 1131 -25.27 -0.59 -38.89
C PHE A 1131 -26.17 0.64 -38.69
N GLU A 1132 -26.21 1.55 -39.66
CA GLU A 1132 -27.05 2.75 -39.65
C GLU A 1132 -28.36 2.54 -40.45
N LEU A 1133 -28.46 1.44 -41.21
CA LEU A 1133 -29.65 1.05 -41.98
C LEU A 1133 -30.55 0.02 -41.27
N ASN A 1134 -30.08 -0.57 -40.16
CA ASN A 1134 -30.79 -1.59 -39.38
C ASN A 1134 -31.41 -1.06 -38.10
#